data_AF-A0A5N6G8F8-F1
#
_entry.id   AF-A0A5N6G8F8-F1
#
_cell.length_a   1.000
_cell.length_b   1.000
_cell.length_c   1.000
_cell.angle_alpha   90.00
_cell.angle_beta   90.00
_cell.angle_gamma   90.00
#
_symmetry.space_group_name_H-M   'P 1'
#
loop_
_entity.id
_entity.type
_entity.pdbx_description
1 polymer ?
#
loop_
_entity_poly.entity_id
_entity_poly.type
_entity_poly.pdbx_seq_one_letter_code
_entity_poly.pdbx_strand_id
1 'polypeptide(L)'
;MSRTEADLAINIRKATSIEETAPKRKHVRSCIVYTWDHKSSAAFWAGMKVQPVLADEVQTFKALITIHKVLQEGHPVVVREAQQHANWIDSLMRGVGGDGIRGYGPLIREYVFFLESKLTFHRNHPEFNGLFEYEEYISLKTINDPNEGYETISDLMTLQDQIDAFQKLIFSHFQSGTNNECRISALVPLVQESYGIYKFITSMLRAMHTTTGDAEALEPLRGRYDAQHYRLVRFYYECSNLRYLTSLITIPKLPQNPPNLLADDDERPALPKRPTKEVEHEPSPPPKSGPADPEPINDFWTTEAKRQQEEFEAEQQRLQQQWEEQQRQQILAQQQAQRDFEEQQRLQAEQQRLAQEQLLRDQYQTQTQGRLAELEQENLTARAQYERDQLMLQQYDRRVKDLEEQLNQLTSNVNMQNASRDEQIRSLQEQVNTWRSKYEALAKLYSQLRQEHLDLLQTTKSLKLKAASAQEAIDRREKLERELKTKNLELADMIRERDRALHDRDRLTGNNKEELEKVKRELRLAIERAENAERQKGTEISTLLSKYNREMADLEEALRNKNRALEEASSRNTDRQGGHDALLREKDEEIEVYKSGMEQALMELEELKLNQGDVDNALDSQIDTVLLSTVAKINDIIDSVLQAGVQRVDDALYELDSSMQAGNQNASPPYVLSQIEKASASATEFSTAFNNFIADGPNSTHAEIIRTVSIFSGSVADVLSNTKGLMRFANDDRSADQLINAARKSAQATVRFFRGLQSFRLEGLEADHKTDVVINNNLEVQRDLQALSKLVETFAPKSSKISTNGDLGDLVDQELTKAADAIDAAAARLAKLKKKPRDGFSTYELRINDVIVEAAIAVTNAIAELIKAATESQQEIVREGRGSSSRTAFYKKNNRWTEGLISAAKAVANSTNTLIETADGVISGRNSPEQLIVASNDVAASTAQLVAASRVKASFMSKTQDRLEAASKAVGAACRALVRQVQEIIAERNQDDSEKVDYTKLSSHEFKVREMEQQVEILQLENSLAQARQRLGEMRKISYQED
;
A
#
# COMPACT_ATOMS: atom_id res chain seq x y z
N MET A 1 -34.17 -15.92 25.79
CA MET A 1 -34.33 -16.07 24.34
C MET A 1 -35.73 -16.56 24.06
N SER A 2 -36.40 -15.99 23.06
CA SER A 2 -37.57 -16.61 22.43
C SER A 2 -37.17 -17.88 21.66
N ARG A 3 -38.17 -18.70 21.28
CA ARG A 3 -37.93 -19.90 20.47
C ARG A 3 -37.34 -19.56 19.09
N THR A 4 -37.78 -18.45 18.49
CA THR A 4 -37.30 -17.96 17.19
C THR A 4 -35.85 -17.46 17.25
N GLU A 5 -35.40 -16.86 18.36
CA GLU A 5 -33.98 -16.53 18.58
C GLU A 5 -33.09 -17.79 18.64
N ALA A 6 -33.57 -18.87 19.28
CA ALA A 6 -32.82 -20.13 19.35
C ALA A 6 -32.69 -20.79 17.97
N ASP A 7 -33.77 -20.79 17.18
CA ASP A 7 -33.76 -21.25 15.79
C ASP A 7 -32.87 -20.35 14.89
N LEU A 8 -32.85 -19.03 15.12
CA LEU A 8 -31.92 -18.11 14.44
C LEU A 8 -30.45 -18.41 14.78
N ALA A 9 -30.11 -18.66 16.05
CA ALA A 9 -28.75 -19.03 16.45
C ALA A 9 -28.30 -20.35 15.80
N ILE A 10 -29.22 -21.31 15.64
CA ILE A 10 -28.98 -22.56 14.88
C ILE A 10 -28.72 -22.27 13.40
N ASN A 11 -29.41 -21.30 12.80
CA ASN A 11 -29.17 -20.88 11.41
C ASN A 11 -27.80 -20.19 11.25
N ILE A 12 -27.47 -19.22 12.12
CA ILE A 12 -26.17 -18.54 12.13
C ILE A 12 -25.02 -19.56 12.22
N ARG A 13 -25.06 -20.46 13.22
CA ARG A 13 -24.05 -21.52 13.41
C ARG A 13 -23.88 -22.45 12.19
N LYS A 14 -24.94 -22.66 11.41
CA LYS A 14 -24.93 -23.50 10.18
C LYS A 14 -24.53 -22.72 8.92
N ALA A 15 -24.60 -21.38 8.92
CA ALA A 15 -24.01 -20.54 7.89
C ALA A 15 -22.50 -20.38 8.10
N THR A 16 -22.06 -20.11 9.35
CA THR A 16 -20.67 -19.89 9.74
C THR A 16 -19.94 -21.18 10.15
N SER A 17 -20.09 -22.26 9.37
CA SER A 17 -19.43 -23.55 9.64
C SER A 17 -17.97 -23.56 9.15
N ILE A 18 -17.11 -24.36 9.81
CA ILE A 18 -15.66 -24.52 9.50
C ILE A 18 -15.42 -25.10 8.10
N GLU A 19 -16.40 -25.82 7.54
CA GLU A 19 -16.33 -26.43 6.20
C GLU A 19 -15.97 -25.39 5.12
N GLU A 20 -14.90 -25.60 4.35
CA GLU A 20 -14.46 -24.70 3.25
C GLU A 20 -15.36 -24.82 2.02
N THR A 21 -16.57 -24.30 2.18
CA THR A 21 -17.72 -24.28 1.27
C THR A 21 -18.50 -22.99 1.50
N ALA A 22 -19.32 -22.57 0.53
CA ALA A 22 -20.13 -21.36 0.66
C ALA A 22 -21.06 -21.40 1.90
N PRO A 23 -21.36 -20.25 2.53
CA PRO A 23 -22.40 -20.16 3.55
C PRO A 23 -23.71 -20.79 3.06
N LYS A 24 -24.21 -21.80 3.79
CA LYS A 24 -25.29 -22.69 3.33
C LYS A 24 -26.58 -21.89 3.08
N ARG A 25 -26.88 -21.59 1.81
CA ARG A 25 -27.89 -20.61 1.32
C ARG A 25 -29.19 -20.57 2.13
N LYS A 26 -29.78 -21.73 2.46
CA LYS A 26 -31.03 -21.81 3.23
C LYS A 26 -30.94 -21.12 4.60
N HIS A 27 -29.81 -21.23 5.29
CA HIS A 27 -29.60 -20.64 6.62
C HIS A 27 -29.31 -19.14 6.53
N VAL A 28 -28.57 -18.70 5.52
CA VAL A 28 -28.39 -17.25 5.22
C VAL A 28 -29.75 -16.62 4.91
N ARG A 29 -30.58 -17.29 4.10
CA ARG A 29 -31.94 -16.80 3.80
C ARG A 29 -32.84 -16.80 5.04
N SER A 30 -32.71 -17.75 5.97
CA SER A 30 -33.41 -17.69 7.27
C SER A 30 -32.97 -16.50 8.11
N CYS A 31 -31.68 -16.16 8.15
CA CYS A 31 -31.19 -14.96 8.83
C CYS A 31 -31.77 -13.67 8.20
N ILE A 32 -31.81 -13.60 6.87
CA ILE A 32 -32.42 -12.48 6.13
C ILE A 32 -33.92 -12.36 6.46
N VAL A 33 -34.68 -13.44 6.29
CA VAL A 33 -36.14 -13.47 6.50
C VAL A 33 -36.51 -13.09 7.93
N TYR A 34 -35.75 -13.54 8.94
CA TYR A 34 -35.93 -13.13 10.34
C TYR A 34 -35.96 -11.59 10.50
N THR A 35 -35.10 -10.85 9.78
CA THR A 35 -35.07 -9.38 9.89
C THR A 35 -36.32 -8.71 9.32
N TRP A 36 -37.00 -9.35 8.36
CA TRP A 36 -38.27 -8.90 7.80
C TRP A 36 -39.44 -9.28 8.71
N ASP A 37 -39.48 -10.52 9.21
CA ASP A 37 -40.52 -11.03 10.11
C ASP A 37 -40.58 -10.23 11.43
N HIS A 38 -39.41 -9.94 12.02
CA HIS A 38 -39.30 -9.25 13.30
C HIS A 38 -39.03 -7.74 13.18
N LYS A 39 -38.79 -7.22 11.97
CA LYS A 39 -38.43 -5.81 11.70
C LYS A 39 -37.28 -5.27 12.56
N SER A 40 -36.32 -6.13 12.91
CA SER A 40 -35.08 -5.79 13.61
C SER A 40 -34.03 -6.88 13.37
N SER A 41 -32.76 -6.50 13.44
CA SER A 41 -31.57 -7.34 13.33
C SER A 41 -30.84 -7.58 14.66
N ALA A 42 -31.27 -6.95 15.76
CA ALA A 42 -30.60 -7.05 17.07
C ALA A 42 -30.33 -8.50 17.51
N ALA A 43 -31.28 -9.41 17.29
CA ALA A 43 -31.13 -10.84 17.57
C ALA A 43 -30.10 -11.55 16.66
N PHE A 44 -29.98 -11.13 15.39
CA PHE A 44 -28.94 -11.64 14.48
C PHE A 44 -27.55 -11.20 14.94
N TRP A 45 -27.37 -9.94 15.32
CA TRP A 45 -26.09 -9.45 15.82
C TRP A 45 -25.71 -10.02 17.18
N ALA A 46 -26.68 -10.22 18.08
CA ALA A 46 -26.46 -10.96 19.32
C ALA A 46 -26.04 -12.41 19.04
N GLY A 47 -26.75 -13.10 18.15
CA GLY A 47 -26.44 -14.47 17.73
C GLY A 47 -25.08 -14.62 17.05
N MET A 48 -24.64 -13.63 16.28
CA MET A 48 -23.32 -13.62 15.64
C MET A 48 -22.19 -13.36 16.65
N LYS A 49 -22.42 -12.52 17.67
CA LYS A 49 -21.42 -12.21 18.71
C LYS A 49 -21.17 -13.36 19.69
N VAL A 50 -22.15 -14.24 19.92
CA VAL A 50 -21.98 -15.45 20.75
C VAL A 50 -21.41 -16.65 19.99
N GLN A 51 -21.36 -16.58 18.65
CA GLN A 51 -20.76 -17.61 17.81
C GLN A 51 -19.24 -17.39 17.76
N PRO A 52 -18.39 -18.42 18.02
CA PRO A 52 -16.94 -18.29 18.03
C PRO A 52 -16.35 -18.19 16.61
N VAL A 53 -16.69 -17.14 15.87
CA VAL A 53 -16.27 -16.93 14.47
C VAL A 53 -14.76 -16.77 14.33
N LEU A 54 -14.11 -16.15 15.32
CA LEU A 54 -12.67 -15.91 15.39
C LEU A 54 -11.82 -17.17 15.64
N ALA A 55 -12.44 -18.32 15.93
CA ALA A 55 -11.70 -19.56 16.15
C ALA A 55 -11.08 -20.16 14.87
N ASP A 56 -11.57 -19.74 13.70
CA ASP A 56 -11.17 -20.26 12.40
C ASP A 56 -11.37 -19.20 11.30
N GLU A 57 -10.39 -19.06 10.41
CA GLU A 57 -10.39 -18.04 9.33
C GLU A 57 -11.55 -18.23 8.34
N VAL A 58 -11.95 -19.48 8.05
CA VAL A 58 -13.06 -19.79 7.14
C VAL A 58 -14.40 -19.48 7.84
N GLN A 59 -14.51 -19.72 9.15
CA GLN A 59 -15.67 -19.26 9.92
C GLN A 59 -15.79 -17.72 9.93
N THR A 60 -14.68 -17.00 10.12
CA THR A 60 -14.65 -15.53 10.08
C THR A 60 -15.06 -15.01 8.70
N PHE A 61 -14.48 -15.54 7.62
CA PHE A 61 -14.81 -15.14 6.25
C PHE A 61 -16.28 -15.45 5.90
N LYS A 62 -16.81 -16.61 6.32
CA LYS A 62 -18.22 -16.98 6.13
C LYS A 62 -19.18 -16.16 6.98
N ALA A 63 -18.76 -15.69 8.15
CA ALA A 63 -19.50 -14.70 8.94
C ALA A 63 -19.61 -13.37 8.19
N LEU A 64 -18.50 -12.86 7.63
CA LEU A 64 -18.47 -11.63 6.84
C LEU A 64 -19.36 -11.72 5.58
N ILE A 65 -19.32 -12.83 4.83
CA ILE A 65 -20.26 -13.08 3.72
C ILE A 65 -21.72 -13.09 4.20
N THR A 66 -22.01 -13.71 5.35
CA THR A 66 -23.37 -13.77 5.91
C THR A 66 -23.86 -12.39 6.36
N ILE A 67 -22.99 -11.59 6.97
CA ILE A 67 -23.25 -10.18 7.34
C ILE A 67 -23.52 -9.35 6.09
N HIS A 68 -22.67 -9.45 5.06
CA HIS A 68 -22.84 -8.72 3.80
C HIS A 68 -24.20 -9.03 3.16
N LYS A 69 -24.61 -10.30 3.07
CA LYS A 69 -25.92 -10.66 2.52
C LYS A 69 -27.10 -10.25 3.40
N VAL A 70 -26.95 -10.18 4.72
CA VAL A 70 -27.99 -9.66 5.62
C VAL A 70 -28.10 -8.13 5.52
N LEU A 71 -26.99 -7.41 5.31
CA LEU A 71 -27.00 -5.98 4.99
C LEU A 71 -27.65 -5.67 3.64
N GLN A 72 -27.47 -6.55 2.63
CA GLN A 72 -28.06 -6.41 1.30
C GLN A 72 -29.56 -6.74 1.25
N GLU A 73 -29.93 -7.96 1.66
CA GLU A 73 -31.28 -8.52 1.42
C GLU A 73 -32.23 -8.36 2.63
N GLY A 74 -31.75 -7.83 3.76
CA GLY A 74 -32.51 -7.65 5.00
C GLY A 74 -33.46 -6.45 4.99
N HIS A 75 -34.32 -6.36 6.01
CA HIS A 75 -35.21 -5.21 6.21
C HIS A 75 -34.39 -3.90 6.37
N PRO A 76 -34.78 -2.74 5.80
CA PRO A 76 -33.93 -1.53 5.77
C PRO A 76 -33.37 -1.07 7.13
N VAL A 77 -34.06 -1.38 8.23
CA VAL A 77 -33.57 -1.13 9.61
C VAL A 77 -32.22 -1.80 9.93
N VAL A 78 -31.91 -2.92 9.26
CA VAL A 78 -30.69 -3.72 9.47
C VAL A 78 -29.45 -2.86 9.26
N VAL A 79 -29.44 -2.05 8.20
CA VAL A 79 -28.31 -1.17 7.85
C VAL A 79 -28.10 -0.11 8.93
N ARG A 80 -29.19 0.43 9.49
CA ARG A 80 -29.15 1.43 10.59
C ARG A 80 -28.70 0.82 11.92
N GLU A 81 -29.19 -0.36 12.28
CA GLU A 81 -28.76 -1.07 13.49
C GLU A 81 -27.30 -1.53 13.39
N ALA A 82 -26.84 -1.94 12.21
CA ALA A 82 -25.47 -2.41 11.97
C ALA A 82 -24.39 -1.34 12.25
N GLN A 83 -24.71 -0.05 12.10
CA GLN A 83 -23.81 1.06 12.44
C GLN A 83 -23.38 1.02 13.91
N GLN A 84 -24.23 0.54 14.82
CA GLN A 84 -23.90 0.35 16.24
C GLN A 84 -22.89 -0.79 16.49
N HIS A 85 -22.50 -1.51 15.44
CA HIS A 85 -21.69 -2.72 15.51
C HIS A 85 -20.44 -2.68 14.63
N ALA A 86 -20.14 -1.54 13.97
CA ALA A 86 -18.90 -1.32 13.21
C ALA A 86 -17.64 -1.70 14.03
N ASN A 87 -17.51 -1.20 15.26
CA ASN A 87 -16.39 -1.52 16.16
C ASN A 87 -16.23 -3.03 16.46
N TRP A 88 -17.30 -3.83 16.32
CA TRP A 88 -17.21 -5.29 16.43
C TRP A 88 -16.75 -5.93 15.11
N ILE A 89 -17.10 -5.36 13.96
CA ILE A 89 -16.63 -5.78 12.63
C ILE A 89 -15.12 -5.47 12.48
N ASP A 90 -14.64 -4.29 12.90
CA ASP A 90 -13.19 -4.00 13.05
C ASP A 90 -12.47 -5.05 13.90
N SER A 91 -13.08 -5.51 15.01
CA SER A 91 -12.46 -6.56 15.84
C SER A 91 -12.25 -7.89 15.10
N LEU A 92 -12.98 -8.15 14.02
CA LEU A 92 -12.76 -9.32 13.14
C LEU A 92 -11.49 -9.20 12.30
N MET A 93 -11.10 -7.99 11.89
CA MET A 93 -9.80 -7.73 11.24
C MET A 93 -8.65 -8.03 12.20
N ARG A 94 -8.75 -7.52 13.43
CA ARG A 94 -7.69 -7.61 14.45
C ARG A 94 -7.49 -9.02 15.01
N GLY A 95 -8.51 -9.87 14.94
CA GLY A 95 -8.45 -11.26 15.40
C GLY A 95 -7.63 -12.21 14.50
N VAL A 96 -7.33 -11.84 13.25
CA VAL A 96 -6.66 -12.72 12.28
C VAL A 96 -5.22 -12.25 12.02
N GLY A 97 -4.29 -12.85 12.77
CA GLY A 97 -2.86 -12.55 12.67
C GLY A 97 -2.18 -13.20 11.45
N GLY A 98 -1.29 -12.45 10.79
CA GLY A 98 -0.61 -12.90 9.57
C GLY A 98 -1.59 -13.13 8.43
N ASP A 99 -1.26 -14.00 7.48
CA ASP A 99 -2.12 -14.25 6.31
C ASP A 99 -3.10 -15.41 6.48
N GLY A 100 -3.16 -16.02 7.68
CA GLY A 100 -3.95 -17.21 7.96
C GLY A 100 -3.31 -18.50 7.43
N ILE A 101 -3.83 -19.65 7.86
CA ILE A 101 -3.26 -20.97 7.49
C ILE A 101 -3.69 -21.36 6.06
N ARG A 102 -4.85 -20.88 5.60
CA ARG A 102 -5.40 -21.10 4.25
C ARG A 102 -5.42 -19.84 3.39
N GLY A 103 -4.70 -18.78 3.80
CA GLY A 103 -4.60 -17.53 3.06
C GLY A 103 -5.86 -16.65 3.11
N TYR A 104 -6.74 -16.81 4.11
CA TYR A 104 -7.92 -15.95 4.24
C TYR A 104 -7.63 -14.64 5.00
N GLY A 105 -6.47 -14.48 5.63
CA GLY A 105 -6.10 -13.28 6.39
C GLY A 105 -6.24 -11.97 5.60
N PRO A 106 -5.63 -11.84 4.41
CA PRO A 106 -5.79 -10.64 3.57
C PRO A 106 -7.24 -10.43 3.15
N LEU A 107 -7.94 -11.50 2.76
CA LEU A 107 -9.34 -11.45 2.34
C LEU A 107 -10.28 -10.99 3.46
N ILE A 108 -10.02 -11.39 4.71
CA ILE A 108 -10.80 -10.97 5.89
C ILE A 108 -10.58 -9.49 6.20
N ARG A 109 -9.33 -9.01 6.14
CA ARG A 109 -9.00 -7.60 6.36
C ARG A 109 -9.70 -6.69 5.35
N GLU A 110 -9.61 -7.04 4.08
CA GLU A 110 -10.22 -6.26 2.99
C GLU A 110 -11.75 -6.27 3.05
N TYR A 111 -12.37 -7.42 3.39
CA TYR A 111 -13.83 -7.51 3.57
C TYR A 111 -14.32 -6.66 4.74
N VAL A 112 -13.58 -6.60 5.85
CA VAL A 112 -13.91 -5.71 6.97
C VAL A 112 -13.84 -4.25 6.52
N PHE A 113 -12.76 -3.84 5.87
CA PHE A 113 -12.60 -2.47 5.36
C PHE A 113 -13.71 -2.04 4.39
N PHE A 114 -14.08 -2.92 3.45
CA PHE A 114 -15.22 -2.70 2.56
C PHE A 114 -16.55 -2.59 3.33
N LEU A 115 -16.81 -3.45 4.31
CA LEU A 115 -18.06 -3.41 5.10
C LEU A 115 -18.16 -2.17 6.00
N GLU A 116 -17.07 -1.71 6.60
CA GLU A 116 -17.04 -0.44 7.34
C GLU A 116 -17.29 0.76 6.42
N SER A 117 -16.73 0.72 5.21
CA SER A 117 -16.95 1.76 4.20
C SER A 117 -18.40 1.78 3.70
N LYS A 118 -19.01 0.61 3.44
CA LYS A 118 -20.45 0.46 3.17
C LYS A 118 -21.32 1.01 4.31
N LEU A 119 -20.99 0.70 5.56
CA LEU A 119 -21.72 1.22 6.73
C LEU A 119 -21.55 2.73 6.90
N THR A 120 -20.39 3.28 6.52
CA THR A 120 -20.13 4.73 6.52
C THR A 120 -20.92 5.42 5.42
N PHE A 121 -20.96 4.86 4.20
CA PHE A 121 -21.81 5.34 3.11
C PHE A 121 -23.28 5.45 3.56
N HIS A 122 -23.86 4.36 4.08
CA HIS A 122 -25.26 4.37 4.55
C HIS A 122 -25.49 5.15 5.86
N ARG A 123 -24.45 5.71 6.48
CA ARG A 123 -24.58 6.67 7.59
C ARG A 123 -24.67 8.11 7.06
N ASN A 124 -24.00 8.41 5.95
CA ASN A 124 -24.06 9.71 5.29
C ASN A 124 -25.31 9.81 4.39
N HIS A 125 -25.61 8.74 3.62
CA HIS A 125 -26.71 8.64 2.65
C HIS A 125 -27.74 7.56 3.08
N PRO A 126 -28.58 7.84 4.11
CA PRO A 126 -29.51 6.86 4.70
C PRO A 126 -30.75 6.55 3.85
N GLU A 127 -30.94 7.20 2.70
CA GLU A 127 -32.00 6.90 1.73
C GLU A 127 -31.71 5.66 0.87
N PHE A 128 -30.45 5.22 0.79
CA PHE A 128 -30.10 4.03 0.00
C PHE A 128 -30.43 2.75 0.75
N ASN A 129 -31.24 1.90 0.11
CA ASN A 129 -31.44 0.52 0.58
C ASN A 129 -30.15 -0.31 0.40
N GLY A 130 -30.06 -1.42 1.15
CA GLY A 130 -28.81 -2.17 1.29
C GLY A 130 -28.28 -2.84 0.02
N LEU A 131 -29.09 -2.96 -1.03
CA LEU A 131 -28.76 -3.61 -2.31
C LEU A 131 -28.57 -2.59 -3.46
N PHE A 132 -28.82 -1.31 -3.22
CA PHE A 132 -28.83 -0.25 -4.24
C PHE A 132 -29.83 -0.55 -5.37
N GLU A 133 -31.12 -0.71 -5.02
CA GLU A 133 -32.20 -0.84 -6.02
C GLU A 133 -32.70 0.52 -6.55
N TYR A 134 -32.72 0.62 -7.88
CA TYR A 134 -32.89 1.87 -8.62
C TYR A 134 -34.32 2.47 -8.56
N GLU A 135 -35.34 1.61 -8.40
CA GLU A 135 -36.75 2.02 -8.49
C GLU A 135 -37.22 2.85 -7.27
N GLU A 136 -36.59 2.66 -6.11
CA GLU A 136 -36.98 3.31 -4.85
C GLU A 136 -36.52 4.78 -4.79
N TYR A 137 -35.31 5.08 -5.23
CA TYR A 137 -34.70 6.42 -5.15
C TYR A 137 -35.40 7.48 -6.02
N ILE A 138 -35.76 7.15 -7.27
CA ILE A 138 -36.49 8.07 -8.17
C ILE A 138 -37.89 8.39 -7.63
N SER A 139 -38.47 7.52 -6.79
CA SER A 139 -39.74 7.81 -6.11
C SER A 139 -39.60 8.75 -4.90
N LEU A 140 -38.37 8.96 -4.40
CA LEU A 140 -38.09 9.68 -3.15
C LEU A 140 -37.38 11.03 -3.33
N LYS A 141 -36.51 11.18 -4.33
CA LYS A 141 -35.84 12.45 -4.65
C LYS A 141 -35.92 12.78 -6.15
N THR A 142 -36.74 13.77 -6.51
CA THR A 142 -36.36 14.69 -7.60
C THR A 142 -35.10 15.44 -7.17
N ILE A 143 -34.04 15.37 -7.98
CA ILE A 143 -32.74 15.99 -7.68
C ILE A 143 -32.88 17.52 -7.83
N ASN A 144 -33.27 18.19 -6.74
CA ASN A 144 -33.39 19.64 -6.67
C ASN A 144 -32.05 20.33 -6.32
N ASP A 145 -31.06 19.59 -5.80
CA ASP A 145 -29.71 20.08 -5.49
C ASP A 145 -28.65 19.25 -6.23
N PRO A 146 -27.99 19.82 -7.26
CA PRO A 146 -26.88 19.17 -7.96
C PRO A 146 -25.63 18.94 -7.09
N ASN A 147 -25.42 19.68 -6.00
CA ASN A 147 -24.21 19.56 -5.17
C ASN A 147 -24.28 18.29 -4.30
N GLU A 148 -25.41 18.07 -3.63
CA GLU A 148 -25.71 16.80 -2.96
C GLU A 148 -25.57 15.63 -3.95
N GLY A 149 -26.09 15.80 -5.17
CA GLY A 149 -25.97 14.79 -6.21
C GLY A 149 -24.52 14.47 -6.63
N TYR A 150 -23.66 15.48 -6.72
CA TYR A 150 -22.25 15.31 -7.03
C TYR A 150 -21.52 14.52 -5.92
N GLU A 151 -21.78 14.86 -4.65
CA GLU A 151 -21.20 14.18 -3.49
C GLU A 151 -21.64 12.71 -3.42
N THR A 152 -22.94 12.43 -3.54
CA THR A 152 -23.48 11.06 -3.56
C THR A 152 -22.88 10.23 -4.70
N ILE A 153 -22.69 10.78 -5.91
CA ILE A 153 -22.02 10.05 -7.00
C ILE A 153 -20.54 9.77 -6.66
N SER A 154 -19.82 10.75 -6.12
CA SER A 154 -18.40 10.59 -5.74
C SER A 154 -18.20 9.51 -4.66
N ASP A 155 -19.11 9.45 -3.69
CA ASP A 155 -19.13 8.43 -2.63
C ASP A 155 -19.49 7.04 -3.19
N LEU A 156 -20.52 6.94 -4.05
CA LEU A 156 -20.89 5.70 -4.76
C LEU A 156 -19.73 5.16 -5.61
N MET A 157 -19.03 6.04 -6.33
CA MET A 157 -17.82 5.67 -7.08
C MET A 157 -16.70 5.19 -6.14
N THR A 158 -16.58 5.74 -4.94
CA THR A 158 -15.55 5.33 -3.97
C THR A 158 -15.83 3.93 -3.41
N LEU A 159 -17.10 3.61 -3.15
CA LEU A 159 -17.52 2.24 -2.81
C LEU A 159 -17.31 1.26 -3.98
N GLN A 160 -17.51 1.70 -5.23
CA GLN A 160 -17.22 0.90 -6.43
C GLN A 160 -15.72 0.60 -6.59
N ASP A 161 -14.83 1.57 -6.35
CA ASP A 161 -13.38 1.37 -6.39
C ASP A 161 -12.92 0.34 -5.33
N GLN A 162 -13.55 0.31 -4.16
CA GLN A 162 -13.28 -0.69 -3.12
C GLN A 162 -13.76 -2.10 -3.51
N ILE A 163 -14.92 -2.23 -4.18
CA ILE A 163 -15.36 -3.53 -4.73
C ILE A 163 -14.34 -4.05 -5.75
N ASP A 164 -13.82 -3.17 -6.62
CA ASP A 164 -12.78 -3.52 -7.60
C ASP A 164 -11.44 -3.92 -6.95
N ALA A 165 -11.03 -3.26 -5.87
CA ALA A 165 -9.86 -3.65 -5.09
C ALA A 165 -10.04 -5.03 -4.43
N PHE A 166 -11.19 -5.25 -3.75
CA PHE A 166 -11.44 -6.49 -3.03
C PHE A 166 -11.66 -7.69 -3.95
N GLN A 167 -12.34 -7.53 -5.10
CA GLN A 167 -12.53 -8.62 -6.06
C GLN A 167 -11.19 -9.08 -6.65
N LYS A 168 -10.28 -8.16 -6.99
CA LYS A 168 -8.91 -8.49 -7.44
C LYS A 168 -8.14 -9.29 -6.40
N LEU A 169 -8.27 -8.92 -5.12
CA LEU A 169 -7.66 -9.65 -4.02
C LEU A 169 -8.25 -11.07 -3.88
N ILE A 170 -9.56 -11.24 -4.05
CA ILE A 170 -10.20 -12.57 -4.06
C ILE A 170 -9.67 -13.44 -5.21
N PHE A 171 -9.57 -12.91 -6.43
CA PHE A 171 -9.03 -13.65 -7.58
C PHE A 171 -7.54 -14.00 -7.41
N SER A 172 -6.72 -13.10 -6.84
CA SER A 172 -5.29 -13.40 -6.60
C SER A 172 -5.05 -14.47 -5.53
N HIS A 173 -6.03 -14.72 -4.66
CA HIS A 173 -6.00 -15.77 -3.62
C HIS A 173 -6.70 -17.08 -4.05
N PHE A 174 -7.02 -17.26 -5.33
CA PHE A 174 -7.51 -18.54 -5.84
C PHE A 174 -6.41 -19.60 -5.88
N GLN A 175 -6.62 -20.71 -5.18
CA GLN A 175 -5.65 -21.80 -5.12
C GLN A 175 -5.88 -22.81 -6.25
N SER A 176 -4.84 -23.12 -7.02
CA SER A 176 -4.86 -24.18 -8.03
C SER A 176 -4.99 -25.56 -7.37
N GLY A 177 -6.04 -26.31 -7.73
CA GLY A 177 -6.32 -27.66 -7.22
C GLY A 177 -7.26 -27.73 -6.01
N THR A 178 -7.47 -26.64 -5.28
CA THR A 178 -8.42 -26.57 -4.14
C THR A 178 -9.82 -26.16 -4.60
N ASN A 179 -10.88 -26.59 -3.88
CA ASN A 179 -12.22 -26.07 -4.10
C ASN A 179 -12.34 -24.60 -3.62
N ASN A 180 -12.26 -23.65 -4.54
CA ASN A 180 -12.36 -22.21 -4.24
C ASN A 180 -13.80 -21.73 -3.94
N GLU A 181 -14.79 -22.63 -3.81
CA GLU A 181 -16.20 -22.32 -3.56
C GLU A 181 -16.44 -21.26 -2.46
N CYS A 182 -15.74 -21.36 -1.33
CA CYS A 182 -15.86 -20.39 -0.24
C CYS A 182 -15.44 -18.97 -0.69
N ARG A 183 -14.26 -18.84 -1.33
CA ARG A 183 -13.74 -17.57 -1.90
C ARG A 183 -14.68 -17.02 -2.98
N ILE A 184 -15.13 -17.88 -3.90
CA ILE A 184 -16.07 -17.51 -4.98
C ILE A 184 -17.43 -17.03 -4.41
N SER A 185 -17.88 -17.57 -3.28
CA SER A 185 -19.16 -17.16 -2.67
C SER A 185 -19.16 -15.73 -2.12
N ALA A 186 -17.99 -15.11 -1.89
CA ALA A 186 -17.87 -13.69 -1.57
C ALA A 186 -18.05 -12.78 -2.80
N LEU A 187 -17.74 -13.26 -4.01
CA LEU A 187 -17.95 -12.50 -5.26
C LEU A 187 -19.45 -12.34 -5.59
N VAL A 188 -20.31 -13.25 -5.14
CA VAL A 188 -21.76 -13.21 -5.40
C VAL A 188 -22.40 -11.88 -4.93
N PRO A 189 -22.32 -11.48 -3.65
CA PRO A 189 -22.85 -10.19 -3.22
C PRO A 189 -22.12 -8.99 -3.85
N LEU A 190 -20.82 -9.08 -4.14
CA LEU A 190 -20.06 -8.00 -4.79
C LEU A 190 -20.51 -7.73 -6.24
N VAL A 191 -20.81 -8.77 -7.02
CA VAL A 191 -21.39 -8.62 -8.38
C VAL A 191 -22.79 -8.01 -8.33
N GLN A 192 -23.61 -8.36 -7.33
CA GLN A 192 -24.94 -7.76 -7.14
C GLN A 192 -24.82 -6.26 -6.79
N GLU A 193 -23.95 -5.92 -5.84
CA GLU A 193 -23.80 -4.56 -5.32
C GLU A 193 -23.17 -3.61 -6.34
N SER A 194 -22.07 -4.02 -6.98
CA SER A 194 -21.41 -3.24 -8.03
C SER A 194 -22.36 -2.91 -9.20
N TYR A 195 -23.32 -3.79 -9.51
CA TYR A 195 -24.31 -3.55 -10.55
C TYR A 195 -25.42 -2.60 -10.11
N GLY A 196 -25.84 -2.67 -8.83
CA GLY A 196 -26.72 -1.67 -8.21
C GLY A 196 -26.12 -0.28 -8.31
N ILE A 197 -24.90 -0.12 -7.76
CA ILE A 197 -24.11 1.11 -7.78
C ILE A 197 -23.88 1.62 -9.22
N TYR A 198 -23.51 0.74 -10.16
CA TYR A 198 -23.27 1.13 -11.56
C TYR A 198 -24.53 1.67 -12.25
N LYS A 199 -25.68 1.00 -12.10
CA LYS A 199 -26.96 1.52 -12.62
C LYS A 199 -27.28 2.89 -12.02
N PHE A 200 -27.09 3.03 -10.71
CA PHE A 200 -27.31 4.28 -9.99
C PHE A 200 -26.48 5.43 -10.55
N ILE A 201 -25.15 5.28 -10.61
CA ILE A 201 -24.25 6.30 -11.15
C ILE A 201 -24.63 6.63 -12.60
N THR A 202 -24.87 5.61 -13.44
CA THR A 202 -25.24 5.82 -14.86
C THR A 202 -26.47 6.72 -15.02
N SER A 203 -27.53 6.42 -14.27
CA SER A 203 -28.79 7.16 -14.36
C SER A 203 -28.76 8.52 -13.67
N MET A 204 -28.06 8.61 -12.54
CA MET A 204 -27.95 9.85 -11.76
C MET A 204 -27.06 10.87 -12.49
N LEU A 205 -25.96 10.44 -13.10
CA LEU A 205 -25.07 11.30 -13.90
C LEU A 205 -25.77 11.80 -15.17
N ARG A 206 -26.59 10.96 -15.82
CA ARG A 206 -27.52 11.39 -16.90
C ARG A 206 -28.50 12.46 -16.41
N ALA A 207 -29.21 12.20 -15.31
CA ALA A 207 -30.17 13.15 -14.74
C ALA A 207 -29.53 14.49 -14.33
N MET A 208 -28.29 14.45 -13.82
CA MET A 208 -27.52 15.65 -13.52
C MET A 208 -27.16 16.42 -14.80
N HIS A 209 -26.69 15.77 -15.87
CA HIS A 209 -26.48 16.45 -17.16
C HIS A 209 -27.77 17.12 -17.70
N THR A 210 -28.93 16.48 -17.56
CA THR A 210 -30.23 17.08 -17.92
C THR A 210 -30.61 18.27 -17.03
N THR A 211 -30.23 18.25 -15.74
CA THR A 211 -30.67 19.25 -14.75
C THR A 211 -29.74 20.45 -14.64
N THR A 212 -28.42 20.26 -14.73
CA THR A 212 -27.44 21.36 -14.58
C THR A 212 -27.21 22.12 -15.88
N GLY A 213 -27.22 21.44 -17.03
CA GLY A 213 -26.72 21.97 -18.31
C GLY A 213 -25.20 22.22 -18.36
N ASP A 214 -24.54 22.33 -17.20
CA ASP A 214 -23.09 22.44 -17.08
C ASP A 214 -22.44 21.07 -17.34
N ALA A 215 -21.79 20.96 -18.50
CA ALA A 215 -21.02 19.80 -18.90
C ALA A 215 -19.57 19.82 -18.41
N GLU A 216 -19.03 20.96 -17.96
CA GLU A 216 -17.63 21.10 -17.55
C GLU A 216 -17.45 20.69 -16.09
N ALA A 217 -18.34 21.15 -15.19
CA ALA A 217 -18.35 20.78 -13.77
C ALA A 217 -18.47 19.25 -13.55
N LEU A 218 -19.10 18.53 -14.47
CA LEU A 218 -19.37 17.09 -14.39
C LEU A 218 -18.33 16.21 -15.13
N GLU A 219 -17.35 16.80 -15.82
CA GLU A 219 -16.29 16.06 -16.52
C GLU A 219 -15.44 15.15 -15.60
N PRO A 220 -15.05 15.55 -14.37
CA PRO A 220 -14.31 14.66 -13.47
C PRO A 220 -15.07 13.39 -13.11
N LEU A 221 -16.40 13.46 -12.99
CA LEU A 221 -17.26 12.31 -12.75
C LEU A 221 -17.39 11.44 -14.02
N ARG A 222 -17.51 12.02 -15.22
CA ARG A 222 -17.49 11.24 -16.47
C ARG A 222 -16.19 10.45 -16.63
N GLY A 223 -15.03 11.10 -16.46
CA GLY A 223 -13.74 10.43 -16.56
C GLY A 223 -13.56 9.29 -15.56
N ARG A 224 -14.06 9.44 -14.32
CA ARG A 224 -14.05 8.36 -13.30
C ARG A 224 -15.06 7.26 -13.62
N TYR A 225 -16.25 7.59 -14.13
CA TYR A 225 -17.26 6.62 -14.58
C TYR A 225 -16.73 5.72 -15.69
N ASP A 226 -16.13 6.29 -16.74
CA ASP A 226 -15.59 5.53 -17.86
C ASP A 226 -14.46 4.59 -17.41
N ALA A 227 -13.55 5.07 -16.56
CA ALA A 227 -12.50 4.25 -15.97
C ALA A 227 -13.06 3.08 -15.12
N GLN A 228 -14.15 3.30 -14.39
CA GLN A 228 -14.84 2.24 -13.64
C GLN A 228 -15.62 1.29 -14.53
N HIS A 229 -16.24 1.77 -15.61
CA HIS A 229 -16.94 0.94 -16.58
C HIS A 229 -16.03 -0.14 -17.16
N TYR A 230 -14.83 0.22 -17.66
CA TYR A 230 -13.90 -0.77 -18.22
C TYR A 230 -13.37 -1.77 -17.17
N ARG A 231 -13.17 -1.35 -15.91
CA ARG A 231 -12.82 -2.25 -14.79
C ARG A 231 -13.96 -3.23 -14.52
N LEU A 232 -15.21 -2.76 -14.55
CA LEU A 232 -16.40 -3.54 -14.24
C LEU A 232 -16.75 -4.54 -15.35
N VAL A 233 -16.57 -4.16 -16.63
CA VAL A 233 -16.61 -5.07 -17.79
C VAL A 233 -15.61 -6.22 -17.59
N ARG A 234 -14.37 -5.92 -17.19
CA ARG A 234 -13.34 -6.93 -16.92
C ARG A 234 -13.72 -7.83 -15.73
N PHE A 235 -14.20 -7.27 -14.63
CA PHE A 235 -14.65 -8.04 -13.45
C PHE A 235 -15.75 -9.04 -13.82
N TYR A 236 -16.79 -8.59 -14.55
CA TYR A 236 -17.88 -9.47 -14.96
C TYR A 236 -17.43 -10.52 -15.99
N TYR A 237 -16.47 -10.20 -16.86
CA TYR A 237 -15.83 -11.19 -17.73
C TYR A 237 -15.07 -12.26 -16.92
N GLU A 238 -14.23 -11.87 -15.95
CA GLU A 238 -13.50 -12.80 -15.09
C GLU A 238 -14.46 -13.68 -14.26
N CYS A 239 -15.52 -13.10 -13.70
CA CYS A 239 -16.61 -13.85 -13.06
C CYS A 239 -17.36 -14.81 -14.00
N SER A 240 -17.50 -14.50 -15.30
CA SER A 240 -18.25 -15.35 -16.26
C SER A 240 -17.61 -16.72 -16.51
N ASN A 241 -16.31 -16.84 -16.24
CA ASN A 241 -15.60 -18.11 -16.31
C ASN A 241 -15.86 -19.01 -15.08
N LEU A 242 -16.43 -18.48 -13.99
CA LEU A 242 -16.65 -19.18 -12.73
C LEU A 242 -18.00 -19.91 -12.72
N ARG A 243 -18.00 -21.17 -13.19
CA ARG A 243 -19.19 -22.05 -13.28
C ARG A 243 -20.07 -22.06 -12.03
N TYR A 244 -19.45 -22.02 -10.83
CA TYR A 244 -20.18 -21.96 -9.56
C TYR A 244 -20.95 -20.65 -9.40
N LEU A 245 -20.32 -19.51 -9.66
CA LEU A 245 -20.93 -18.18 -9.55
C LEU A 245 -22.07 -18.01 -10.57
N THR A 246 -21.85 -18.43 -11.83
CA THR A 246 -22.90 -18.43 -12.87
C THR A 246 -24.09 -19.34 -12.57
N SER A 247 -23.95 -20.31 -11.64
CA SER A 247 -25.07 -21.13 -11.17
C SER A 247 -25.86 -20.49 -10.02
N LEU A 248 -25.30 -19.46 -9.37
CA LEU A 248 -25.91 -18.76 -8.24
C LEU A 248 -26.59 -17.45 -8.64
N ILE A 249 -26.00 -16.71 -9.58
CA ILE A 249 -26.50 -15.43 -10.09
C ILE A 249 -26.27 -15.30 -11.60
N THR A 250 -27.19 -14.61 -12.28
CA THR A 250 -26.97 -14.12 -13.64
C THR A 250 -26.03 -12.92 -13.59
N ILE A 251 -24.85 -13.05 -14.20
CA ILE A 251 -23.88 -11.95 -14.26
C ILE A 251 -24.38 -10.90 -15.26
N PRO A 252 -24.37 -9.59 -14.91
CA PRO A 252 -24.75 -8.54 -15.84
C PRO A 252 -23.82 -8.48 -17.05
N LYS A 253 -24.39 -8.25 -18.23
CA LYS A 253 -23.62 -7.98 -19.45
C LYS A 253 -23.62 -6.48 -19.71
N LEU A 254 -22.47 -5.86 -19.48
CA LEU A 254 -22.23 -4.47 -19.86
C LEU A 254 -21.82 -4.39 -21.35
N PRO A 255 -22.08 -3.26 -22.03
CA PRO A 255 -21.47 -2.98 -23.34
C PRO A 255 -19.95 -2.89 -23.22
N GLN A 256 -19.24 -2.96 -24.35
CA GLN A 256 -17.76 -2.91 -24.38
C GLN A 256 -17.19 -1.47 -24.31
N ASN A 257 -18.02 -0.48 -24.63
CA ASN A 257 -17.77 0.94 -24.43
C ASN A 257 -18.80 1.48 -23.41
N PRO A 258 -18.47 2.51 -22.61
CA PRO A 258 -19.43 3.12 -21.69
C PRO A 258 -20.67 3.63 -22.45
N PRO A 259 -21.88 3.49 -21.86
CA PRO A 259 -23.10 4.00 -22.48
C PRO A 259 -23.05 5.53 -22.50
N ASN A 260 -23.46 6.14 -23.61
CA ASN A 260 -23.41 7.60 -23.74
C ASN A 260 -24.21 8.28 -22.62
N LEU A 261 -23.59 9.22 -21.91
CA LEU A 261 -24.21 9.96 -20.80
C LEU A 261 -24.92 11.25 -21.27
N LEU A 262 -24.69 11.65 -22.52
CA LEU A 262 -25.18 12.90 -23.12
C LEU A 262 -26.21 12.70 -24.24
N ALA A 263 -26.58 11.45 -24.55
CA ALA A 263 -27.63 11.15 -25.53
C ALA A 263 -28.97 10.87 -24.87
N ASP A 264 -29.99 11.59 -25.31
CA ASP A 264 -31.39 11.18 -25.24
C ASP A 264 -31.64 10.02 -26.23
N ASP A 265 -31.02 8.86 -25.96
CA ASP A 265 -31.28 7.64 -26.74
C ASP A 265 -32.69 7.12 -26.43
N ASP A 266 -33.62 7.40 -27.35
CA ASP A 266 -35.05 7.12 -27.27
C ASP A 266 -35.41 5.61 -27.24
N GLU A 267 -34.43 4.71 -27.34
CA GLU A 267 -34.61 3.25 -27.28
C GLU A 267 -34.84 2.74 -25.84
N ARG A 268 -35.97 3.10 -25.24
CA ARG A 268 -36.56 2.32 -24.15
C ARG A 268 -36.95 0.93 -24.70
N PRO A 269 -36.49 -0.19 -24.11
CA PRO A 269 -36.96 -1.52 -24.50
C PRO A 269 -38.49 -1.61 -24.35
N ALA A 270 -39.20 -1.74 -25.47
CA ALA A 270 -40.65 -1.73 -25.47
C ALA A 270 -41.20 -2.90 -24.66
N LEU A 271 -41.97 -2.58 -23.60
CA LEU A 271 -42.65 -3.59 -22.78
C LEU A 271 -43.48 -4.52 -23.68
N PRO A 272 -43.46 -5.85 -23.46
CA PRO A 272 -44.21 -6.78 -24.28
C PRO A 272 -45.71 -6.42 -24.30
N LYS A 273 -46.26 -6.18 -25.50
CA LYS A 273 -47.69 -5.90 -25.67
C LYS A 273 -48.51 -7.07 -25.11
N ARG A 274 -49.20 -6.83 -23.99
CA ARG A 274 -50.11 -7.79 -23.37
C ARG A 274 -51.20 -8.16 -24.39
N PRO A 275 -51.45 -9.46 -24.66
CA PRO A 275 -52.43 -9.87 -25.66
C PRO A 275 -53.85 -9.48 -25.24
N THR A 276 -54.70 -9.23 -26.25
CA THR A 276 -56.10 -8.82 -26.10
C THR A 276 -57.06 -10.01 -26.15
N LYS A 277 -58.21 -9.88 -25.45
CA LYS A 277 -59.25 -10.91 -25.19
C LYS A 277 -58.81 -11.94 -24.13
N GLU A 278 -59.70 -12.62 -23.40
CA GLU A 278 -61.16 -12.82 -23.58
C GLU A 278 -62.04 -12.26 -22.44
N VAL A 279 -63.34 -12.56 -22.47
CA VAL A 279 -64.41 -12.05 -21.60
C VAL A 279 -65.17 -13.25 -20.99
N GLU A 280 -65.89 -13.00 -19.88
CA GLU A 280 -66.72 -13.97 -19.13
C GLU A 280 -65.95 -14.95 -18.20
N HIS A 281 -66.51 -15.47 -17.10
CA HIS A 281 -67.93 -15.49 -16.68
C HIS A 281 -68.12 -15.30 -15.14
N GLU A 282 -69.40 -15.18 -14.74
CA GLU A 282 -69.97 -14.98 -13.38
C GLU A 282 -69.88 -16.23 -12.44
N PRO A 283 -70.34 -16.26 -11.14
CA PRO A 283 -71.54 -15.58 -10.56
C PRO A 283 -71.56 -15.10 -9.07
N SER A 284 -72.31 -13.99 -8.83
CA SER A 284 -73.47 -13.75 -7.89
C SER A 284 -73.45 -14.23 -6.39
N PRO A 285 -74.43 -13.91 -5.47
CA PRO A 285 -75.75 -13.24 -5.62
C PRO A 285 -76.07 -12.15 -4.51
N PRO A 286 -77.32 -11.82 -4.04
CA PRO A 286 -77.88 -10.44 -4.13
C PRO A 286 -78.70 -10.00 -2.84
N PRO A 287 -79.94 -9.37 -2.85
CA PRO A 287 -80.58 -8.26 -3.61
C PRO A 287 -81.25 -7.15 -2.72
N LYS A 288 -81.86 -6.09 -3.34
CA LYS A 288 -83.09 -5.33 -2.88
C LYS A 288 -83.67 -4.46 -4.03
N SER A 289 -84.93 -3.98 -3.95
CA SER A 289 -85.71 -3.25 -5.02
C SER A 289 -86.33 -1.92 -4.50
N GLY A 290 -87.02 -1.03 -5.26
CA GLY A 290 -87.60 -1.03 -6.63
C GLY A 290 -89.10 -1.41 -6.65
N PRO A 291 -90.03 -0.83 -7.48
CA PRO A 291 -89.89 -0.03 -8.74
C PRO A 291 -90.36 1.46 -8.56
N ALA A 292 -91.00 2.28 -9.45
CA ALA A 292 -91.67 2.14 -10.77
C ALA A 292 -91.87 3.50 -11.55
N ASP A 293 -92.51 3.45 -12.74
CA ASP A 293 -92.66 4.49 -13.82
C ASP A 293 -94.16 4.82 -14.15
N PRO A 294 -94.61 5.61 -15.20
CA PRO A 294 -93.92 6.23 -16.38
C PRO A 294 -94.35 7.67 -16.84
N GLU A 295 -93.88 8.09 -18.03
CA GLU A 295 -93.94 9.41 -18.75
C GLU A 295 -95.18 9.59 -19.71
N PRO A 296 -95.24 10.40 -20.83
CA PRO A 296 -94.42 11.54 -21.38
C PRO A 296 -95.23 12.74 -22.06
N ILE A 297 -94.54 13.61 -22.84
CA ILE A 297 -94.98 14.41 -24.06
C ILE A 297 -95.06 15.98 -24.02
N ASN A 298 -94.02 16.60 -24.60
CA ASN A 298 -93.85 17.73 -25.58
C ASN A 298 -94.54 19.14 -25.61
N ASP A 299 -93.69 20.08 -26.06
CA ASP A 299 -93.83 21.21 -27.03
C ASP A 299 -94.47 22.60 -26.72
N PHE A 300 -93.55 23.57 -26.56
CA PHE A 300 -93.27 24.76 -27.42
C PHE A 300 -94.34 25.86 -27.70
N TRP A 301 -93.85 27.11 -27.73
CA TRP A 301 -94.60 28.38 -27.74
C TRP A 301 -95.25 28.80 -29.08
N THR A 302 -96.41 29.49 -28.99
CA THR A 302 -96.67 30.86 -29.53
C THR A 302 -98.09 31.30 -29.11
N THR A 303 -98.32 32.50 -28.56
CA THR A 303 -98.38 33.84 -29.20
C THR A 303 -99.48 33.96 -30.26
N GLU A 304 -100.60 34.61 -29.94
CA GLU A 304 -101.16 35.82 -30.61
C GLU A 304 -102.46 36.26 -29.90
N ALA A 305 -103.06 37.40 -30.27
CA ALA A 305 -104.49 37.74 -30.10
C ALA A 305 -105.16 37.30 -28.76
N LYS A 306 -105.14 38.06 -27.66
CA LYS A 306 -105.43 39.51 -27.51
C LYS A 306 -106.68 39.93 -28.31
N ARG A 307 -107.58 40.70 -27.67
CA ARG A 307 -108.75 41.35 -28.31
C ARG A 307 -109.79 40.32 -28.81
N GLN A 308 -111.01 40.33 -28.30
CA GLN A 308 -111.91 41.48 -28.41
C GLN A 308 -113.11 41.37 -27.45
N GLN A 309 -113.82 42.50 -27.36
CA GLN A 309 -115.28 42.67 -27.27
C GLN A 309 -116.12 41.61 -26.55
N GLU A 310 -117.06 42.08 -25.74
CA GLU A 310 -118.07 41.24 -25.09
C GLU A 310 -118.08 41.52 -23.56
N GLU A 311 -117.10 42.30 -23.08
CA GLU A 311 -117.46 43.57 -22.44
C GLU A 311 -118.69 44.17 -23.15
N PHE A 312 -119.83 44.27 -22.46
CA PHE A 312 -120.01 45.33 -21.45
C PHE A 312 -121.46 45.42 -20.95
N GLU A 313 -122.44 45.16 -21.81
CA GLU A 313 -123.70 45.94 -21.78
C GLU A 313 -124.88 45.35 -20.99
N ALA A 314 -124.95 44.02 -20.80
CA ALA A 314 -126.24 43.35 -20.58
C ALA A 314 -126.89 43.52 -19.19
N GLU A 315 -126.57 42.67 -18.20
CA GLU A 315 -127.46 42.43 -17.05
C GLU A 315 -127.31 43.38 -15.83
N GLN A 316 -126.81 44.59 -16.08
CA GLN A 316 -126.77 45.68 -15.09
C GLN A 316 -128.16 46.00 -14.47
N GLN A 317 -129.24 45.63 -15.17
CA GLN A 317 -130.63 45.86 -14.76
C GLN A 317 -131.11 45.03 -13.56
N ARG A 318 -130.55 43.82 -13.32
CA ARG A 318 -131.15 42.89 -12.33
C ARG A 318 -130.90 43.28 -10.86
N LEU A 319 -129.98 44.20 -10.59
CA LEU A 319 -129.59 44.60 -9.22
C LEU A 319 -130.67 45.38 -8.45
N GLN A 320 -131.57 46.10 -9.13
CA GLN A 320 -132.27 47.23 -8.49
C GLN A 320 -133.51 46.83 -7.66
N GLN A 321 -134.21 45.75 -8.01
CA GLN A 321 -135.50 45.41 -7.40
C GLN A 321 -135.42 44.78 -6.00
N GLN A 322 -134.32 44.08 -5.66
CA GLN A 322 -134.17 43.42 -4.35
C GLN A 322 -133.76 44.39 -3.21
N TRP A 323 -133.44 45.64 -3.54
CA TRP A 323 -132.82 46.59 -2.62
C TRP A 323 -133.78 47.16 -1.56
N GLU A 324 -135.04 47.41 -1.91
CA GLU A 324 -136.01 48.05 -1.00
C GLU A 324 -136.53 47.13 0.11
N GLU A 325 -136.58 45.82 -0.14
CA GLU A 325 -137.15 44.84 0.80
C GLU A 325 -136.18 44.53 1.97
N GLN A 326 -134.87 44.59 1.72
CA GLN A 326 -133.84 44.42 2.76
C GLN A 326 -133.89 45.51 3.83
N GLN A 327 -134.09 46.79 3.45
CA GLN A 327 -133.99 47.91 4.40
C GLN A 327 -134.95 47.80 5.59
N ARG A 328 -136.16 47.27 5.38
CA ARG A 328 -137.19 47.20 6.43
C ARG A 328 -136.90 46.16 7.52
N GLN A 329 -136.17 45.09 7.18
CA GLN A 329 -135.72 44.11 8.19
C GLN A 329 -134.48 44.61 8.94
N GLN A 330 -133.60 45.34 8.26
CA GLN A 330 -132.30 45.76 8.78
C GLN A 330 -132.38 46.67 10.02
N ILE A 331 -133.34 47.61 10.03
CA ILE A 331 -133.52 48.57 11.13
C ILE A 331 -133.90 47.89 12.45
N LEU A 332 -134.70 46.82 12.41
CA LEU A 332 -135.22 46.17 13.62
C LEU A 332 -134.16 45.29 14.29
N ALA A 333 -133.30 44.64 13.51
CA ALA A 333 -132.15 43.90 14.02
C ALA A 333 -131.08 44.82 14.66
N GLN A 334 -130.91 46.03 14.13
CA GLN A 334 -129.85 46.95 14.56
C GLN A 334 -130.01 47.44 16.01
N GLN A 335 -131.24 47.54 16.54
CA GLN A 335 -131.47 47.94 17.94
C GLN A 335 -131.17 46.84 18.96
N GLN A 336 -131.28 45.56 18.61
CA GLN A 336 -130.91 44.46 19.52
C GLN A 336 -129.39 44.33 19.59
N ALA A 337 -128.71 44.29 18.43
CA ALA A 337 -127.25 44.18 18.34
C ALA A 337 -126.49 45.27 19.13
N GLN A 338 -127.07 46.47 19.29
CA GLN A 338 -126.45 47.56 20.04
C GLN A 338 -126.32 47.30 21.56
N ARG A 339 -127.18 46.48 22.16
CA ARG A 339 -127.08 46.16 23.61
C ARG A 339 -126.08 45.05 23.87
N ASP A 340 -126.15 43.97 23.09
CA ASP A 340 -125.30 42.79 23.24
C ASP A 340 -123.80 43.15 23.03
N PHE A 341 -123.51 44.15 22.19
CA PHE A 341 -122.17 44.67 21.96
C PHE A 341 -121.57 45.39 23.19
N GLU A 342 -122.39 46.05 24.00
CA GLU A 342 -121.92 46.86 25.14
C GLU A 342 -121.52 45.97 26.35
N GLU A 343 -122.21 44.84 26.56
CA GLU A 343 -121.79 43.84 27.56
C GLU A 343 -120.54 43.06 27.13
N GLN A 344 -120.43 42.67 25.85
CA GLN A 344 -119.24 41.99 25.33
C GLN A 344 -117.97 42.83 25.48
N GLN A 345 -118.07 44.15 25.25
CA GLN A 345 -116.92 45.05 25.32
C GLN A 345 -116.33 45.18 26.74
N ARG A 346 -117.15 45.02 27.80
CA ARG A 346 -116.66 44.98 29.19
C ARG A 346 -115.88 43.70 29.49
N LEU A 347 -116.44 42.54 29.12
CA LEU A 347 -115.82 41.23 29.37
C LEU A 347 -114.46 41.09 28.65
N GLN A 348 -114.34 41.64 27.44
CA GLN A 348 -113.11 41.58 26.66
C GLN A 348 -111.97 42.42 27.28
N ALA A 349 -112.28 43.57 27.88
CA ALA A 349 -111.30 44.42 28.55
C ALA A 349 -110.71 43.77 29.82
N GLU A 350 -111.53 43.02 30.58
CA GLU A 350 -111.08 42.32 31.78
C GLU A 350 -110.15 41.14 31.45
N GLN A 351 -110.48 40.38 30.39
CA GLN A 351 -109.60 39.29 29.90
C GLN A 351 -108.24 39.80 29.40
N GLN A 352 -108.20 40.91 28.65
CA GLN A 352 -106.94 41.47 28.14
C GLN A 352 -105.97 41.88 29.26
N ARG A 353 -106.51 42.42 30.37
CA ARG A 353 -105.69 42.83 31.52
C ARG A 353 -105.05 41.63 32.23
N LEU A 354 -105.81 40.56 32.46
CA LEU A 354 -105.28 39.31 33.04
C LEU A 354 -104.23 38.64 32.14
N ALA A 355 -104.46 38.65 30.82
CA ALA A 355 -103.51 38.10 29.86
C ALA A 355 -102.16 38.86 29.88
N GLN A 356 -102.19 40.20 29.95
CA GLN A 356 -100.97 41.01 30.04
C GLN A 356 -100.17 40.75 31.33
N GLU A 357 -100.85 40.54 32.45
CA GLU A 357 -100.23 40.25 33.75
C GLU A 357 -99.62 38.84 33.81
N GLN A 358 -100.23 37.85 33.12
CA GLN A 358 -99.61 36.53 32.92
C GLN A 358 -98.36 36.60 32.04
N LEU A 359 -98.42 37.29 30.89
CA LEU A 359 -97.34 37.33 29.91
C LEU A 359 -96.06 37.97 30.49
N LEU A 360 -96.22 39.00 31.34
CA LEU A 360 -95.09 39.62 32.05
C LEU A 360 -94.39 38.64 33.03
N ARG A 361 -95.16 37.72 33.63
CA ARG A 361 -94.66 36.72 34.58
C ARG A 361 -93.92 35.58 33.87
N ASP A 362 -94.49 35.11 32.76
CA ASP A 362 -93.92 34.07 31.89
C ASP A 362 -92.58 34.51 31.28
N GLN A 363 -92.48 35.78 30.86
CA GLN A 363 -91.26 36.36 30.30
C GLN A 363 -90.12 36.46 31.33
N TYR A 364 -90.43 36.78 32.59
CA TYR A 364 -89.45 36.79 33.68
C TYR A 364 -88.98 35.36 34.04
N GLN A 365 -89.90 34.39 33.97
CA GLN A 365 -89.62 32.99 34.31
C GLN A 365 -88.78 32.29 33.23
N THR A 366 -89.07 32.50 31.93
CA THR A 366 -88.27 31.98 30.81
C THR A 366 -86.86 32.57 30.78
N GLN A 367 -86.69 33.87 31.00
CA GLN A 367 -85.36 34.50 31.04
C GLN A 367 -84.51 33.99 32.23
N THR A 368 -85.14 33.62 33.34
CA THR A 368 -84.46 32.99 34.49
C THR A 368 -84.08 31.53 34.22
N GLN A 369 -84.96 30.75 33.58
CA GLN A 369 -84.68 29.36 33.22
C GLN A 369 -83.62 29.21 32.13
N GLY A 370 -83.63 30.07 31.10
CA GLY A 370 -82.63 30.03 30.02
C GLY A 370 -81.20 30.14 30.54
N ARG A 371 -80.96 31.11 31.44
CA ARG A 371 -79.64 31.31 32.08
C ARG A 371 -79.22 30.15 32.98
N LEU A 372 -80.17 29.47 33.61
CA LEU A 372 -79.91 28.27 34.41
C LEU A 372 -79.54 27.08 33.50
N ALA A 373 -80.23 26.91 32.37
CA ALA A 373 -79.93 25.86 31.40
C ALA A 373 -78.59 26.08 30.70
N GLU A 374 -78.22 27.32 30.33
CA GLU A 374 -76.87 27.64 29.84
C GLU A 374 -75.79 27.27 30.87
N LEU A 375 -75.96 27.68 32.13
CA LEU A 375 -75.00 27.36 33.20
C LEU A 375 -74.92 25.86 33.52
N GLU A 376 -76.02 25.11 33.43
CA GLU A 376 -75.98 23.64 33.55
C GLU A 376 -75.29 22.98 32.35
N GLN A 377 -75.51 23.48 31.13
CA GLN A 377 -74.85 23.00 29.92
C GLN A 377 -73.33 23.29 29.96
N GLU A 378 -72.93 24.51 30.37
CA GLU A 378 -71.54 24.86 30.63
C GLU A 378 -70.92 23.94 31.69
N ASN A 379 -71.61 23.71 32.82
CA ASN A 379 -71.12 22.82 33.88
C ASN A 379 -70.95 21.37 33.41
N LEU A 380 -71.85 20.88 32.55
CA LEU A 380 -71.74 19.56 31.92
C LEU A 380 -70.55 19.49 30.94
N THR A 381 -70.33 20.51 30.11
CA THR A 381 -69.14 20.55 29.22
C THR A 381 -67.83 20.67 30.00
N ALA A 382 -67.80 21.46 31.08
CA ALA A 382 -66.64 21.59 31.96
C ALA A 382 -66.34 20.27 32.69
N ARG A 383 -67.36 19.53 33.14
CA ARG A 383 -67.19 18.15 33.68
C ARG A 383 -66.67 17.19 32.63
N ALA A 384 -67.21 17.21 31.40
CA ALA A 384 -66.75 16.34 30.33
C ALA A 384 -65.30 16.64 29.87
N GLN A 385 -64.87 17.90 29.95
CA GLN A 385 -63.45 18.28 29.82
C GLN A 385 -62.64 17.75 31.00
N TYR A 386 -63.07 17.99 32.24
CA TYR A 386 -62.35 17.55 33.45
C TYR A 386 -62.20 16.03 33.54
N GLU A 387 -63.19 15.24 33.11
CA GLU A 387 -63.09 13.79 32.99
C GLU A 387 -62.09 13.37 31.91
N ARG A 388 -62.08 14.04 30.74
CA ARG A 388 -61.06 13.82 29.71
C ARG A 388 -59.66 14.15 30.22
N ASP A 389 -59.50 15.28 30.88
CA ASP A 389 -58.21 15.74 31.41
C ASP A 389 -57.72 14.84 32.55
N GLN A 390 -58.60 14.33 33.42
CA GLN A 390 -58.24 13.29 34.38
C GLN A 390 -57.80 11.98 33.70
N LEU A 391 -58.53 11.52 32.67
CA LEU A 391 -58.20 10.27 31.98
C LEU A 391 -56.88 10.41 31.20
N MET A 392 -56.60 11.60 30.67
CA MET A 392 -55.34 11.97 30.02
C MET A 392 -54.19 12.08 31.04
N LEU A 393 -54.41 12.71 32.21
CA LEU A 393 -53.47 12.70 33.35
C LEU A 393 -53.17 11.28 33.84
N GLN A 394 -54.16 10.39 33.96
CA GLN A 394 -53.95 8.99 34.34
C GLN A 394 -53.11 8.21 33.30
N GLN A 395 -53.20 8.57 32.02
CA GLN A 395 -52.33 8.01 30.98
C GLN A 395 -50.90 8.52 31.10
N TYR A 396 -50.67 9.81 31.39
CA TYR A 396 -49.33 10.32 31.68
C TYR A 396 -48.76 9.75 32.98
N ASP A 397 -49.51 9.67 34.07
CA ASP A 397 -49.07 9.14 35.36
C ASP A 397 -48.66 7.66 35.25
N ARG A 398 -49.44 6.84 34.54
CA ARG A 398 -49.03 5.48 34.15
C ARG A 398 -47.74 5.45 33.35
N ARG A 399 -47.58 6.37 32.39
CA ARG A 399 -46.42 6.40 31.48
C ARG A 399 -45.15 6.90 32.16
N VAL A 400 -45.26 7.85 33.10
CA VAL A 400 -44.17 8.26 33.99
C VAL A 400 -43.76 7.08 34.87
N LYS A 401 -44.71 6.39 35.48
CA LYS A 401 -44.44 5.24 36.35
C LYS A 401 -43.79 4.05 35.63
N ASP A 402 -44.22 3.76 34.41
CA ASP A 402 -43.61 2.76 33.51
C ASP A 402 -42.18 3.18 33.11
N LEU A 403 -41.93 4.48 32.85
CA LEU A 403 -40.59 5.01 32.60
C LEU A 403 -39.69 4.98 33.86
N GLU A 404 -40.23 5.24 35.06
CA GLU A 404 -39.52 5.09 36.33
C GLU A 404 -39.16 3.62 36.61
N GLU A 405 -40.06 2.69 36.33
CA GLU A 405 -39.82 1.25 36.50
C GLU A 405 -38.79 0.74 35.48
N GLN A 406 -38.84 1.22 34.22
CA GLN A 406 -37.82 0.97 33.20
C GLN A 406 -36.46 1.60 33.57
N LEU A 407 -36.42 2.82 34.12
CA LEU A 407 -35.19 3.45 34.62
C LEU A 407 -34.57 2.64 35.77
N ASN A 408 -35.37 2.18 36.72
CA ASN A 408 -34.89 1.33 37.81
C ASN A 408 -34.35 -0.03 37.30
N GLN A 409 -35.01 -0.64 36.32
CA GLN A 409 -34.49 -1.85 35.66
C GLN A 409 -33.18 -1.58 34.90
N LEU A 410 -33.07 -0.45 34.20
CA LEU A 410 -31.83 -0.01 33.54
C LEU A 410 -30.70 0.20 34.55
N THR A 411 -30.94 0.91 35.65
CA THR A 411 -29.95 1.13 36.72
C THR A 411 -29.50 -0.19 37.35
N SER A 412 -30.43 -1.12 37.60
CA SER A 412 -30.11 -2.46 38.10
C SER A 412 -29.24 -3.27 37.12
N ASN A 413 -29.59 -3.25 35.83
CA ASN A 413 -28.82 -3.90 34.77
C ASN A 413 -27.43 -3.28 34.58
N VAL A 414 -27.29 -1.95 34.67
CA VAL A 414 -25.98 -1.26 34.62
C VAL A 414 -25.11 -1.67 35.81
N ASN A 415 -25.67 -1.75 37.02
CA ASN A 415 -24.93 -2.21 38.20
C ASN A 415 -24.47 -3.67 38.08
N MET A 416 -25.32 -4.58 37.58
CA MET A 416 -24.92 -5.96 37.30
C MET A 416 -23.86 -6.06 36.20
N GLN A 417 -23.97 -5.27 35.12
CA GLN A 417 -22.93 -5.23 34.09
C GLN A 417 -21.60 -4.68 34.63
N ASN A 418 -21.61 -3.69 35.52
CA ASN A 418 -20.39 -3.15 36.10
C ASN A 418 -19.72 -4.15 37.05
N ALA A 419 -20.48 -4.84 37.91
CA ALA A 419 -19.95 -5.95 38.70
C ALA A 419 -19.33 -7.07 37.81
N SER A 420 -19.98 -7.39 36.68
CA SER A 420 -19.42 -8.34 35.71
C SER A 420 -18.18 -7.82 34.97
N ARG A 421 -18.05 -6.50 34.77
CA ARG A 421 -16.86 -5.86 34.19
C ARG A 421 -15.70 -5.86 35.17
N ASP A 422 -15.94 -5.56 36.45
CA ASP A 422 -14.90 -5.56 37.49
C ASP A 422 -14.30 -6.96 37.70
N GLU A 423 -15.13 -8.01 37.65
CA GLU A 423 -14.65 -9.39 37.72
C GLU A 423 -13.89 -9.81 36.44
N GLN A 424 -14.32 -9.35 35.26
CA GLN A 424 -13.54 -9.52 34.02
C GLN A 424 -12.21 -8.75 34.06
N ILE A 425 -12.18 -7.54 34.62
CA ILE A 425 -10.96 -6.74 34.78
C ILE A 425 -9.98 -7.45 35.73
N ARG A 426 -10.45 -8.05 36.82
CA ARG A 426 -9.63 -8.91 37.69
C ARG A 426 -9.07 -10.12 36.93
N SER A 427 -9.91 -10.87 36.22
CA SER A 427 -9.44 -12.03 35.44
C SER A 427 -8.42 -11.63 34.37
N LEU A 428 -8.61 -10.49 33.71
CA LEU A 428 -7.65 -9.96 32.74
C LEU A 428 -6.35 -9.48 33.42
N GLN A 429 -6.40 -8.90 34.61
CA GLN A 429 -5.21 -8.55 35.38
C GLN A 429 -4.41 -9.79 35.82
N GLU A 430 -5.07 -10.87 36.26
CA GLU A 430 -4.40 -12.15 36.54
C GLU A 430 -3.80 -12.78 35.29
N GLN A 431 -4.51 -12.74 34.15
CA GLN A 431 -3.98 -13.20 32.86
C GLN A 431 -2.77 -12.37 32.41
N VAL A 432 -2.82 -11.04 32.52
CA VAL A 432 -1.69 -10.15 32.21
C VAL A 432 -0.49 -10.41 33.12
N ASN A 433 -0.70 -10.63 34.42
CA ASN A 433 0.38 -11.01 35.34
C ASN A 433 0.96 -12.40 35.01
N THR A 434 0.11 -13.36 34.61
CA THR A 434 0.54 -14.68 34.14
C THR A 434 1.35 -14.59 32.84
N TRP A 435 0.92 -13.76 31.89
CA TRP A 435 1.67 -13.48 30.66
C TRP A 435 2.98 -12.76 30.94
N ARG A 436 3.00 -11.77 31.83
CA ARG A 436 4.22 -11.09 32.27
C ARG A 436 5.23 -12.07 32.87
N SER A 437 4.78 -13.00 33.71
CA SER A 437 5.62 -14.09 34.26
C SER A 437 6.17 -15.01 33.15
N LYS A 438 5.33 -15.41 32.18
CA LYS A 438 5.77 -16.18 31.01
C LYS A 438 6.79 -15.42 30.15
N TYR A 439 6.59 -14.13 29.91
CA TYR A 439 7.52 -13.27 29.17
C TYR A 439 8.83 -13.06 29.92
N GLU A 440 8.81 -12.95 31.26
CA GLU A 440 10.03 -12.83 32.07
C GLU A 440 10.82 -14.17 32.09
N ALA A 441 10.13 -15.30 32.17
CA ALA A 441 10.73 -16.62 32.03
C ALA A 441 11.34 -16.82 30.63
N LEU A 442 10.61 -16.42 29.58
CA LEU A 442 11.08 -16.46 28.20
C LEU A 442 12.25 -15.51 27.94
N ALA A 443 12.26 -14.32 28.55
CA ALA A 443 13.38 -13.38 28.49
C ALA A 443 14.63 -13.92 29.21
N LYS A 444 14.46 -14.63 30.33
CA LYS A 444 15.56 -15.38 30.98
C LYS A 444 16.07 -16.50 30.06
N LEU A 445 15.18 -17.23 29.40
CA LEU A 445 15.53 -18.27 28.42
C LEU A 445 16.29 -17.70 27.20
N TYR A 446 15.86 -16.56 26.65
CA TYR A 446 16.60 -15.86 25.59
C TYR A 446 17.92 -15.28 26.08
N SER A 447 18.01 -14.78 27.31
CA SER A 447 19.27 -14.33 27.90
C SER A 447 20.25 -15.49 28.07
N GLN A 448 19.77 -16.63 28.55
CA GLN A 448 20.54 -17.85 28.74
C GLN A 448 20.99 -18.44 27.40
N LEU A 449 20.10 -18.57 26.42
CA LEU A 449 20.44 -19.02 25.06
C LEU A 449 21.42 -18.05 24.37
N ARG A 450 21.31 -16.73 24.60
CA ARG A 450 22.28 -15.74 24.13
C ARG A 450 23.64 -15.91 24.80
N GLN A 451 23.66 -16.29 26.08
CA GLN A 451 24.88 -16.53 26.84
C GLN A 451 25.56 -17.83 26.38
N GLU A 452 24.80 -18.91 26.22
CA GLU A 452 25.23 -20.17 25.60
C GLU A 452 25.72 -19.94 24.16
N HIS A 453 25.06 -19.12 23.35
CA HIS A 453 25.51 -18.77 21.99
C HIS A 453 26.77 -17.87 22.00
N LEU A 454 26.98 -17.05 23.02
CA LEU A 454 28.24 -16.30 23.19
C LEU A 454 29.40 -17.24 23.57
N ASP A 455 29.15 -18.20 24.46
CA ASP A 455 30.13 -19.25 24.79
C ASP A 455 30.37 -20.20 23.61
N LEU A 456 29.36 -20.50 22.79
CA LEU A 456 29.49 -21.25 21.53
C LEU A 456 30.28 -20.46 20.49
N LEU A 457 30.12 -19.14 20.42
CA LEU A 457 30.96 -18.27 19.60
C LEU A 457 32.41 -18.18 20.13
N GLN A 458 32.61 -18.17 21.45
CA GLN A 458 33.93 -18.10 22.08
C GLN A 458 34.69 -19.43 21.96
N THR A 459 34.00 -20.56 22.11
CA THR A 459 34.54 -21.90 21.84
C THR A 459 34.75 -22.11 20.34
N THR A 460 33.82 -21.70 19.46
CA THR A 460 34.03 -21.71 18.00
C THR A 460 35.19 -20.80 17.58
N LYS A 461 35.40 -19.66 18.24
CA LYS A 461 36.56 -18.78 18.01
C LYS A 461 37.86 -19.44 18.46
N SER A 462 37.89 -20.12 19.61
CA SER A 462 39.08 -20.86 20.04
C SER A 462 39.34 -22.14 19.21
N LEU A 463 38.29 -22.80 18.71
CA LEU A 463 38.38 -23.87 17.73
C LEU A 463 38.88 -23.36 16.37
N LYS A 464 38.39 -22.22 15.88
CA LYS A 464 38.91 -21.57 14.67
C LYS A 464 40.35 -21.08 14.82
N LEU A 465 40.76 -20.61 16.01
CA LEU A 465 42.16 -20.29 16.30
C LEU A 465 43.04 -21.55 16.37
N LYS A 466 42.55 -22.65 16.96
CA LYS A 466 43.24 -23.95 16.93
C LYS A 466 43.31 -24.55 15.53
N ALA A 467 42.25 -24.42 14.73
CA ALA A 467 42.21 -24.87 13.35
C ALA A 467 43.12 -24.01 12.46
N ALA A 468 43.14 -22.69 12.63
CA ALA A 468 44.08 -21.81 11.93
C ALA A 468 45.54 -22.08 12.34
N SER A 469 45.80 -22.36 13.63
CA SER A 469 47.13 -22.77 14.11
C SER A 469 47.55 -24.15 13.61
N ALA A 470 46.62 -25.10 13.49
CA ALA A 470 46.85 -26.41 12.90
C ALA A 470 47.05 -26.32 11.38
N GLN A 471 46.27 -25.49 10.70
CA GLN A 471 46.44 -25.22 9.27
C GLN A 471 47.76 -24.52 9.00
N GLU A 472 48.15 -23.51 9.79
CA GLU A 472 49.47 -22.88 9.66
C GLU A 472 50.61 -23.88 9.95
N ALA A 473 50.42 -24.83 10.87
CA ALA A 473 51.37 -25.92 11.09
C ALA A 473 51.42 -26.91 9.91
N ILE A 474 50.28 -27.20 9.27
CA ILE A 474 50.17 -28.01 8.05
C ILE A 474 50.81 -27.28 6.86
N ASP A 475 50.52 -26.00 6.64
CA ASP A 475 51.06 -25.18 5.56
C ASP A 475 52.57 -24.99 5.73
N ARG A 476 53.07 -24.81 6.97
CA ARG A 476 54.51 -24.83 7.28
C ARG A 476 55.11 -26.21 7.02
N ARG A 477 54.42 -27.31 7.36
CA ARG A 477 54.89 -28.67 7.07
C ARG A 477 54.93 -28.93 5.57
N GLU A 478 53.88 -28.58 4.82
CA GLU A 478 53.84 -28.69 3.37
C GLU A 478 54.91 -27.80 2.72
N LYS A 479 55.15 -26.59 3.23
CA LYS A 479 56.21 -25.72 2.73
C LYS A 479 57.58 -26.34 2.96
N LEU A 480 57.84 -26.88 4.14
CA LEU A 480 59.05 -27.66 4.42
C LEU A 480 59.13 -28.96 3.59
N GLU A 481 58.00 -29.57 3.24
CA GLU A 481 57.94 -30.77 2.39
C GLU A 481 58.15 -30.43 0.90
N ARG A 482 57.69 -29.26 0.44
CA ARG A 482 57.99 -28.68 -0.88
C ARG A 482 59.46 -28.27 -0.95
N GLU A 483 59.99 -27.61 0.08
CA GLU A 483 61.41 -27.25 0.20
C GLU A 483 62.31 -28.51 0.30
N LEU A 484 61.87 -29.57 0.97
CA LEU A 484 62.53 -30.88 0.94
C LEU A 484 62.45 -31.54 -0.44
N LYS A 485 61.32 -31.44 -1.14
CA LYS A 485 61.17 -31.98 -2.51
C LYS A 485 62.05 -31.21 -3.51
N THR A 486 62.15 -29.87 -3.42
CA THR A 486 63.10 -29.10 -4.24
C THR A 486 64.54 -29.37 -3.83
N LYS A 487 64.86 -29.47 -2.53
CA LYS A 487 66.22 -29.83 -2.08
C LYS A 487 66.61 -31.26 -2.48
N ASN A 488 65.67 -32.20 -2.52
CA ASN A 488 65.90 -33.55 -3.03
C ASN A 488 66.07 -33.57 -4.56
N LEU A 489 65.39 -32.67 -5.30
CA LEU A 489 65.63 -32.46 -6.73
C LEU A 489 67.02 -31.85 -6.98
N GLU A 490 67.39 -30.78 -6.26
CA GLU A 490 68.74 -30.23 -6.27
C GLU A 490 69.80 -31.27 -5.89
N LEU A 491 69.51 -32.14 -4.91
CA LEU A 491 70.43 -33.22 -4.52
C LEU A 491 70.51 -34.33 -5.57
N ALA A 492 69.41 -34.65 -6.26
CA ALA A 492 69.39 -35.58 -7.39
C ALA A 492 70.14 -35.02 -8.61
N ASP A 493 70.03 -33.72 -8.88
CA ASP A 493 70.80 -33.05 -9.94
C ASP A 493 72.27 -32.86 -9.56
N MET A 494 72.60 -32.56 -8.29
CA MET A 494 73.99 -32.64 -7.79
C MET A 494 74.55 -34.07 -7.85
N ILE A 495 73.73 -35.11 -7.66
CA ILE A 495 74.14 -36.50 -7.88
C ILE A 495 74.37 -36.79 -9.37
N ARG A 496 73.51 -36.28 -10.27
CA ARG A 496 73.71 -36.39 -11.73
C ARG A 496 74.96 -35.63 -12.19
N GLU A 497 75.26 -34.46 -11.61
CA GLU A 497 76.48 -33.71 -11.89
C GLU A 497 77.72 -34.37 -11.30
N ARG A 498 77.63 -34.91 -10.07
CA ARG A 498 78.65 -35.79 -9.48
C ARG A 498 78.93 -36.98 -10.39
N ASP A 499 77.90 -37.63 -10.95
CA ASP A 499 78.05 -38.84 -11.74
C ASP A 499 78.53 -38.55 -13.17
N ARG A 500 78.15 -37.40 -13.76
CA ARG A 500 78.83 -36.86 -14.95
C ARG A 500 80.31 -36.57 -14.66
N ALA A 501 80.63 -35.89 -13.56
CA ALA A 501 81.99 -35.56 -13.18
C ALA A 501 82.83 -36.80 -12.82
N LEU A 502 82.22 -37.84 -12.25
CA LEU A 502 82.85 -39.14 -12.03
C LEU A 502 83.08 -39.86 -13.36
N HIS A 503 82.14 -39.86 -14.30
CA HIS A 503 82.36 -40.43 -15.62
C HIS A 503 83.42 -39.68 -16.43
N ASP A 504 83.49 -38.34 -16.38
CA ASP A 504 84.57 -37.59 -17.01
C ASP A 504 85.91 -37.77 -16.28
N ARG A 505 85.94 -37.89 -14.95
CA ARG A 505 87.15 -38.27 -14.19
C ARG A 505 87.60 -39.68 -14.55
N ASP A 506 86.69 -40.62 -14.74
CA ASP A 506 87.00 -42.00 -15.08
C ASP A 506 87.43 -42.14 -16.55
N ARG A 507 86.89 -41.29 -17.44
CA ARG A 507 87.39 -41.10 -18.82
C ARG A 507 88.77 -40.45 -18.86
N LEU A 508 89.02 -39.42 -18.06
CA LEU A 508 90.34 -38.77 -17.94
C LEU A 508 91.38 -39.68 -17.29
N THR A 509 91.01 -40.47 -16.28
CA THR A 509 91.92 -41.48 -15.70
C THR A 509 92.08 -42.70 -16.61
N GLY A 510 91.10 -43.01 -17.47
CA GLY A 510 91.25 -43.90 -18.63
C GLY A 510 92.35 -43.42 -19.58
N ASN A 511 92.22 -42.20 -20.12
CA ASN A 511 93.23 -41.59 -20.99
C ASN A 511 94.61 -41.51 -20.30
N ASN A 512 94.67 -41.09 -19.04
CA ASN A 512 95.93 -41.03 -18.28
C ASN A 512 96.51 -42.43 -18.04
N LYS A 513 95.70 -43.48 -17.96
CA LYS A 513 96.14 -44.88 -17.84
C LYS A 513 96.63 -45.45 -19.18
N GLU A 514 96.07 -45.00 -20.30
CA GLU A 514 96.59 -45.29 -21.64
C GLU A 514 97.92 -44.58 -21.90
N GLU A 515 98.03 -43.29 -21.58
CA GLU A 515 99.30 -42.54 -21.61
C GLU A 515 100.34 -43.18 -20.66
N LEU A 516 99.94 -43.63 -19.45
CA LEU A 516 100.83 -44.31 -18.52
C LEU A 516 101.23 -45.72 -19.01
N GLU A 517 100.36 -46.48 -19.69
CA GLU A 517 100.76 -47.74 -20.33
C GLU A 517 101.63 -47.52 -21.57
N LYS A 518 101.43 -46.43 -22.31
CA LYS A 518 102.28 -45.99 -23.43
C LYS A 518 103.68 -45.60 -22.93
N VAL A 519 103.78 -44.76 -21.89
CA VAL A 519 105.04 -44.44 -21.21
C VAL A 519 105.69 -45.70 -20.60
N LYS A 520 104.92 -46.65 -20.04
CA LYS A 520 105.46 -47.95 -19.62
C LYS A 520 105.89 -48.87 -20.77
N ARG A 521 105.35 -48.70 -21.99
CA ARG A 521 105.83 -49.42 -23.19
C ARG A 521 107.10 -48.77 -23.72
N GLU A 522 107.17 -47.46 -23.76
CA GLU A 522 108.39 -46.70 -24.09
C GLU A 522 109.51 -46.98 -23.08
N LEU A 523 109.20 -47.05 -21.78
CA LEU A 523 110.12 -47.47 -20.72
C LEU A 523 110.53 -48.95 -20.86
N ARG A 524 109.60 -49.87 -21.18
CA ARG A 524 109.94 -51.28 -21.47
C ARG A 524 110.86 -51.40 -22.70
N LEU A 525 110.61 -50.63 -23.76
CA LEU A 525 111.47 -50.59 -24.96
C LEU A 525 112.84 -49.94 -24.68
N ALA A 526 112.92 -48.98 -23.74
CA ALA A 526 114.19 -48.43 -23.27
C ALA A 526 114.97 -49.44 -22.43
N ILE A 527 114.30 -50.19 -21.54
CA ILE A 527 114.88 -51.30 -20.78
C ILE A 527 115.32 -52.43 -21.72
N GLU A 528 114.52 -52.80 -22.72
CA GLU A 528 114.86 -53.83 -23.70
C GLU A 528 116.06 -53.42 -24.58
N ARG A 529 116.21 -52.13 -24.91
CA ARG A 529 117.44 -51.61 -25.53
C ARG A 529 118.65 -51.70 -24.60
N ALA A 530 118.48 -51.43 -23.30
CA ALA A 530 119.54 -51.59 -22.31
C ALA A 530 119.94 -53.08 -22.14
N GLU A 531 118.96 -53.97 -21.97
CA GLU A 531 119.18 -55.43 -21.92
C GLU A 531 119.83 -55.95 -23.19
N ASN A 532 119.49 -55.44 -24.37
CA ASN A 532 120.10 -55.91 -25.62
C ASN A 532 121.54 -55.39 -25.79
N ALA A 533 121.87 -54.20 -25.28
CA ALA A 533 123.26 -53.75 -25.15
C ALA A 533 124.05 -54.56 -24.10
N GLU A 534 123.40 -54.96 -23.01
CA GLU A 534 123.97 -55.84 -21.98
C GLU A 534 124.17 -57.27 -22.50
N ARG A 535 123.22 -57.83 -23.28
CA ARG A 535 123.33 -59.12 -23.97
C ARG A 535 124.46 -59.13 -25.00
N GLN A 536 124.69 -58.03 -25.73
CA GLN A 536 125.84 -57.92 -26.64
C GLN A 536 127.18 -58.04 -25.90
N LYS A 537 127.33 -57.36 -24.76
CA LYS A 537 128.50 -57.55 -23.87
C LYS A 537 128.53 -58.95 -23.23
N GLY A 538 127.36 -59.50 -22.92
CA GLY A 538 127.20 -60.88 -22.46
C GLY A 538 127.68 -61.91 -23.47
N THR A 539 127.50 -61.69 -24.79
CA THR A 539 128.03 -62.57 -25.83
C THR A 539 129.56 -62.50 -25.95
N GLU A 540 130.17 -61.34 -25.71
CA GLU A 540 131.64 -61.22 -25.63
C GLU A 540 132.20 -62.01 -24.42
N ILE A 541 131.52 -61.95 -23.27
CA ILE A 541 131.84 -62.76 -22.08
C ILE A 541 131.57 -64.26 -22.32
N SER A 542 130.53 -64.61 -23.09
CA SER A 542 130.19 -65.99 -23.44
C SER A 542 131.30 -66.68 -24.26
N THR A 543 132.00 -65.96 -25.14
CA THR A 543 133.16 -66.51 -25.87
C THR A 543 134.38 -66.78 -24.97
N LEU A 544 134.48 -66.15 -23.79
CA LEU A 544 135.46 -66.52 -22.76
C LEU A 544 134.98 -67.72 -21.93
N LEU A 545 133.71 -67.74 -21.50
CA LEU A 545 133.10 -68.88 -20.80
C LEU A 545 133.09 -70.18 -21.63
N SER A 546 133.07 -70.07 -22.96
CA SER A 546 133.24 -71.21 -23.87
C SER A 546 134.55 -72.00 -23.64
N LYS A 547 135.58 -71.41 -23.02
CA LYS A 547 136.78 -72.15 -22.61
C LYS A 547 136.59 -72.89 -21.28
N TYR A 548 135.98 -72.23 -20.29
CA TYR A 548 135.70 -72.81 -18.96
C TYR A 548 134.65 -73.92 -18.97
N ASN A 549 133.65 -73.84 -19.85
CA ASN A 549 132.63 -74.88 -20.00
C ASN A 549 133.20 -76.24 -20.47
N ARG A 550 134.48 -76.31 -20.85
CA ARG A 550 135.18 -77.56 -21.16
C ARG A 550 135.87 -78.20 -19.95
N GLU A 551 136.04 -77.46 -18.85
CA GLU A 551 136.65 -77.94 -17.59
C GLU A 551 135.60 -78.38 -16.57
N MET A 552 134.39 -77.79 -16.61
CA MET A 552 133.29 -78.14 -15.70
C MET A 552 132.62 -79.49 -15.99
N ALA A 553 132.79 -80.05 -17.20
CA ALA A 553 132.23 -81.37 -17.55
C ALA A 553 132.85 -82.51 -16.73
N ASP A 554 134.13 -82.37 -16.35
CA ASP A 554 134.87 -83.37 -15.58
C ASP A 554 134.42 -83.47 -14.09
N LEU A 555 133.37 -82.74 -13.69
CA LEU A 555 132.80 -82.74 -12.34
C LEU A 555 131.35 -83.26 -12.25
N GLU A 556 130.71 -83.66 -13.36
CA GLU A 556 129.31 -84.13 -13.35
C GLU A 556 129.07 -85.41 -12.52
N GLU A 557 130.11 -86.22 -12.29
CA GLU A 557 129.96 -87.58 -11.76
C GLU A 557 129.74 -87.65 -10.22
N ALA A 558 130.08 -86.60 -9.47
CA ALA A 558 130.27 -86.69 -8.02
C ALA A 558 128.99 -86.68 -7.15
N LEU A 559 127.87 -86.08 -7.58
CA LEU A 559 126.71 -85.81 -6.73
C LEU A 559 125.37 -86.43 -7.18
N ARG A 560 125.44 -87.51 -7.96
CA ARG A 560 124.30 -88.33 -8.42
C ARG A 560 123.43 -88.97 -7.33
N ASN A 561 123.78 -88.83 -6.04
CA ASN A 561 123.73 -89.96 -5.11
C ASN A 561 122.85 -89.84 -3.85
N LYS A 562 122.10 -88.74 -3.57
CA LYS A 562 121.45 -88.62 -2.25
C LYS A 562 120.03 -88.05 -2.02
N ASN A 563 119.43 -87.20 -2.87
CA ASN A 563 118.15 -86.55 -2.48
C ASN A 563 116.98 -86.64 -3.48
N ARG A 564 117.09 -87.39 -4.58
CA ARG A 564 115.98 -87.67 -5.52
C ARG A 564 115.16 -88.89 -5.08
N ALA A 565 114.93 -89.03 -3.78
CA ALA A 565 114.47 -90.28 -3.15
C ALA A 565 113.60 -90.08 -1.90
N LEU A 566 113.12 -88.87 -1.64
CA LEU A 566 112.22 -88.58 -0.52
C LEU A 566 111.15 -87.56 -0.95
N GLU A 567 110.05 -88.14 -1.43
CA GLU A 567 108.67 -87.70 -1.15
C GLU A 567 108.28 -86.28 -1.65
N GLU A 568 107.46 -86.11 -2.69
CA GLU A 568 106.54 -87.05 -3.39
C GLU A 568 105.55 -87.81 -2.47
N ALA A 569 105.45 -87.42 -1.19
CA ALA A 569 104.37 -87.86 -0.31
C ALA A 569 103.19 -86.88 -0.36
N SER A 570 102.01 -87.40 -0.74
CA SER A 570 100.69 -86.92 -0.29
C SER A 570 100.54 -85.39 -0.24
N SER A 571 100.25 -84.69 -1.34
CA SER A 571 99.11 -84.95 -2.24
C SER A 571 97.87 -85.47 -1.49
N ARG A 572 97.57 -84.86 -0.34
CA ARG A 572 96.37 -85.18 0.46
C ARG A 572 95.10 -84.77 -0.28
N ASN A 573 94.24 -85.77 -0.46
CA ASN A 573 92.77 -85.75 -0.42
C ASN A 573 92.10 -84.36 -0.30
N THR A 574 91.19 -83.96 -1.19
CA THR A 574 90.04 -84.70 -1.76
C THR A 574 89.02 -85.12 -0.70
N ASP A 575 87.79 -84.63 -0.85
CA ASP A 575 86.65 -84.74 0.07
C ASP A 575 86.86 -84.01 1.41
N ARG A 576 85.91 -83.20 1.90
CA ARG A 576 84.47 -83.50 1.99
C ARG A 576 83.54 -82.27 1.89
N GLN A 577 82.62 -82.35 0.93
CA GLN A 577 81.16 -82.51 1.19
C GLN A 577 80.29 -81.30 1.63
N GLY A 578 79.47 -80.83 0.67
CA GLY A 578 78.01 -80.61 0.84
C GLY A 578 77.51 -79.44 1.69
N GLY A 579 76.83 -78.46 1.07
CA GLY A 579 76.14 -77.39 1.80
C GLY A 579 75.16 -76.47 1.06
N HIS A 580 75.18 -76.38 -0.28
CA HIS A 580 74.48 -75.29 -1.00
C HIS A 580 73.20 -75.64 -1.78
N ASP A 581 72.96 -76.92 -2.16
CA ASP A 581 71.76 -77.30 -2.94
C ASP A 581 70.45 -77.29 -2.13
N ALA A 582 70.51 -77.22 -0.80
CA ALA A 582 69.32 -77.21 0.06
C ALA A 582 68.62 -75.85 0.09
N LEU A 583 69.38 -74.75 0.04
CA LEU A 583 68.89 -73.39 0.30
C LEU A 583 68.10 -72.77 -0.86
N LEU A 584 68.13 -73.38 -2.04
CA LEU A 584 67.43 -72.87 -3.24
C LEU A 584 65.96 -73.30 -3.28
N ARG A 585 65.63 -74.56 -2.95
CA ARG A 585 64.25 -75.05 -3.00
C ARG A 585 63.31 -74.36 -2.01
N GLU A 586 63.81 -74.04 -0.82
CA GLU A 586 63.06 -73.29 0.22
C GLU A 586 62.68 -71.88 -0.24
N LYS A 587 63.39 -71.31 -1.23
CA LYS A 587 63.08 -69.99 -1.80
C LYS A 587 62.14 -70.03 -3.01
N ASP A 588 62.16 -71.10 -3.79
CA ASP A 588 61.22 -71.27 -4.91
C ASP A 588 59.78 -71.53 -4.41
N GLU A 589 59.61 -72.32 -3.34
CA GLU A 589 58.28 -72.60 -2.76
C GLU A 589 57.65 -71.36 -2.09
N GLU A 590 58.47 -70.44 -1.54
CA GLU A 590 58.02 -69.14 -1.03
C GLU A 590 57.39 -68.27 -2.14
N ILE A 591 58.01 -68.25 -3.33
CA ILE A 591 57.59 -67.40 -4.46
C ILE A 591 56.24 -67.84 -5.04
N GLU A 592 55.97 -69.14 -5.06
CA GLU A 592 54.70 -69.67 -5.58
C GLU A 592 53.51 -69.31 -4.67
N VAL A 593 53.73 -69.25 -3.35
CA VAL A 593 52.73 -68.78 -2.37
C VAL A 593 52.49 -67.27 -2.49
N TYR A 594 53.52 -66.47 -2.76
CA TYR A 594 53.37 -65.03 -2.97
C TYR A 594 52.59 -64.68 -4.25
N LYS A 595 52.64 -65.52 -5.30
CA LYS A 595 51.82 -65.33 -6.51
C LYS A 595 50.33 -65.50 -6.23
N SER A 596 49.93 -66.62 -5.62
CA SER A 596 48.51 -66.93 -5.43
C SER A 596 47.80 -65.91 -4.53
N GLY A 597 48.47 -65.44 -3.47
CA GLY A 597 47.95 -64.35 -2.62
C GLY A 597 47.80 -63.01 -3.36
N MET A 598 48.66 -62.74 -4.36
CA MET A 598 48.60 -61.49 -5.13
C MET A 598 47.59 -61.56 -6.30
N GLU A 599 47.39 -62.72 -6.92
CA GLU A 599 46.30 -62.94 -7.89
C GLU A 599 44.92 -62.87 -7.23
N GLN A 600 44.79 -63.37 -5.99
CA GLN A 600 43.54 -63.29 -5.23
C GLN A 600 43.22 -61.84 -4.84
N ALA A 601 44.22 -61.06 -4.40
CA ALA A 601 44.07 -59.62 -4.13
C ALA A 601 43.80 -58.79 -5.40
N LEU A 602 44.27 -59.22 -6.58
CA LEU A 602 43.98 -58.57 -7.86
C LEU A 602 42.51 -58.74 -8.27
N MET A 603 41.93 -59.93 -8.09
CA MET A 603 40.51 -60.17 -8.38
C MET A 603 39.58 -59.33 -7.48
N GLU A 604 39.84 -59.27 -6.16
CA GLU A 604 39.05 -58.41 -5.26
C GLU A 604 39.15 -56.92 -5.65
N LEU A 605 40.32 -56.48 -6.11
CA LEU A 605 40.56 -55.08 -6.51
C LEU A 605 39.90 -54.75 -7.87
N GLU A 606 39.81 -55.71 -8.79
CA GLU A 606 39.09 -55.57 -10.06
C GLU A 606 37.55 -55.56 -9.87
N GLU A 607 37.03 -56.42 -8.98
CA GLU A 607 35.61 -56.45 -8.61
C GLU A 607 35.18 -55.19 -7.83
N LEU A 608 36.04 -54.64 -6.97
CA LEU A 608 35.86 -53.32 -6.36
C LEU A 608 35.86 -52.18 -7.39
N LYS A 609 36.74 -52.24 -8.40
CA LYS A 609 36.84 -51.21 -9.45
C LYS A 609 35.59 -51.12 -10.31
N LEU A 610 35.00 -52.26 -10.66
CA LEU A 610 33.75 -52.31 -11.42
C LEU A 610 32.58 -51.71 -10.63
N ASN A 611 32.48 -52.01 -9.33
CA ASN A 611 31.47 -51.40 -8.47
C ASN A 611 31.71 -49.90 -8.21
N GLN A 612 32.96 -49.42 -8.16
CA GLN A 612 33.25 -47.99 -8.03
C GLN A 612 32.78 -47.17 -9.23
N GLY A 613 32.93 -47.69 -10.46
CA GLY A 613 32.51 -46.97 -11.67
C GLY A 613 31.02 -46.59 -11.68
N ASP A 614 30.13 -47.48 -11.26
CA ASP A 614 28.69 -47.18 -11.18
C ASP A 614 28.33 -46.26 -10.01
N VAL A 615 29.08 -46.33 -8.89
CA VAL A 615 28.89 -45.42 -7.75
C VAL A 615 29.36 -44.00 -8.07
N ASP A 616 30.52 -43.85 -8.73
CA ASP A 616 31.05 -42.55 -9.13
C ASP A 616 30.16 -41.89 -10.20
N ASN A 617 29.70 -42.64 -11.22
CA ASN A 617 28.71 -42.13 -12.18
C ASN A 617 27.38 -41.72 -11.51
N ALA A 618 26.93 -42.44 -10.48
CA ALA A 618 25.74 -42.07 -9.72
C ALA A 618 25.95 -40.84 -8.82
N LEU A 619 27.17 -40.64 -8.29
CA LEU A 619 27.55 -39.46 -7.52
C LEU A 619 27.67 -38.22 -8.42
N ASP A 620 28.35 -38.30 -9.56
CA ASP A 620 28.45 -37.20 -10.53
C ASP A 620 27.05 -36.78 -11.03
N SER A 621 26.18 -37.75 -11.35
CA SER A 621 24.78 -37.49 -11.71
C SER A 621 23.98 -36.79 -10.59
N GLN A 622 24.23 -37.14 -9.32
CA GLN A 622 23.65 -36.41 -8.19
C GLN A 622 24.25 -35.00 -8.01
N ILE A 623 25.56 -34.84 -8.23
CA ILE A 623 26.25 -33.55 -8.14
C ILE A 623 25.73 -32.60 -9.22
N ASP A 624 25.62 -33.05 -10.47
CA ASP A 624 25.02 -32.29 -11.57
C ASP A 624 23.56 -31.94 -11.26
N THR A 625 22.77 -32.89 -10.76
CA THR A 625 21.37 -32.64 -10.36
C THR A 625 21.28 -31.56 -9.27
N VAL A 626 22.18 -31.58 -8.27
CA VAL A 626 22.23 -30.59 -7.19
C VAL A 626 22.69 -29.22 -7.72
N LEU A 627 23.72 -29.17 -8.56
CA LEU A 627 24.24 -27.95 -9.18
C LEU A 627 23.18 -27.29 -10.08
N LEU A 628 22.56 -28.04 -10.98
CA LEU A 628 21.44 -27.58 -11.82
C LEU A 628 20.28 -27.04 -10.96
N SER A 629 19.91 -27.76 -9.89
CA SER A 629 18.87 -27.29 -8.96
C SER A 629 19.24 -26.04 -8.18
N THR A 630 20.53 -25.72 -8.07
CA THR A 630 21.06 -24.55 -7.35
C THR A 630 21.13 -23.35 -8.29
N VAL A 631 21.61 -23.54 -9.52
CA VAL A 631 21.58 -22.54 -10.60
C VAL A 631 20.13 -22.12 -10.92
N ALA A 632 19.19 -23.06 -10.98
CA ALA A 632 17.77 -22.76 -11.17
C ALA A 632 17.23 -21.81 -10.07
N LYS A 633 17.47 -22.12 -8.78
CA LYS A 633 17.03 -21.28 -7.66
C LYS A 633 17.70 -19.91 -7.63
N ILE A 634 18.95 -19.81 -8.08
CA ILE A 634 19.66 -18.54 -8.23
C ILE A 634 19.00 -17.68 -9.31
N ASN A 635 18.69 -18.29 -10.46
CA ASN A 635 17.98 -17.64 -11.56
C ASN A 635 16.57 -17.18 -11.14
N ASP A 636 15.81 -18.01 -10.41
CA ASP A 636 14.50 -17.65 -9.84
C ASP A 636 14.58 -16.40 -8.93
N ILE A 637 15.64 -16.31 -8.10
CA ILE A 637 15.89 -15.16 -7.22
C ILE A 637 16.24 -13.91 -8.04
N ILE A 638 17.05 -14.03 -9.08
CA ILE A 638 17.41 -12.92 -9.98
C ILE A 638 16.18 -12.44 -10.74
N ASP A 639 15.39 -13.34 -11.33
CA ASP A 639 14.15 -12.99 -12.05
C ASP A 639 13.12 -12.32 -11.13
N SER A 640 12.98 -12.80 -9.89
CA SER A 640 12.13 -12.18 -8.86
C SER A 640 12.58 -10.75 -8.52
N VAL A 641 13.90 -10.52 -8.39
CA VAL A 641 14.44 -9.19 -8.10
C VAL A 641 14.38 -8.25 -9.32
N LEU A 642 14.62 -8.76 -10.53
CA LEU A 642 14.38 -8.02 -11.78
C LEU A 642 12.90 -7.63 -11.90
N GLN A 643 11.97 -8.53 -11.58
CA GLN A 643 10.53 -8.27 -11.59
C GLN A 643 10.11 -7.25 -10.52
N ALA A 644 10.73 -7.25 -9.33
CA ALA A 644 10.55 -6.21 -8.33
C ALA A 644 11.14 -4.85 -8.77
N GLY A 645 12.22 -4.86 -9.55
CA GLY A 645 12.78 -3.68 -10.21
C GLY A 645 11.86 -3.11 -11.29
N VAL A 646 11.24 -3.98 -12.09
CA VAL A 646 10.18 -3.66 -13.06
C VAL A 646 9.00 -3.01 -12.35
N GLN A 647 8.44 -3.67 -11.33
CA GLN A 647 7.26 -3.19 -10.62
C GLN A 647 7.48 -1.78 -10.05
N ARG A 648 8.63 -1.52 -9.39
CA ARG A 648 8.96 -0.19 -8.86
C ARG A 648 8.97 0.91 -9.93
N VAL A 649 9.33 0.60 -11.17
CA VAL A 649 9.36 1.56 -12.28
C VAL A 649 7.99 1.68 -12.96
N ASP A 650 7.22 0.59 -13.05
CA ASP A 650 5.83 0.61 -13.52
C ASP A 650 4.90 1.38 -12.54
N ASP A 651 5.09 1.22 -11.22
CA ASP A 651 4.39 1.99 -10.17
C ASP A 651 4.71 3.49 -10.28
N ALA A 652 5.99 3.83 -10.46
CA ALA A 652 6.43 5.22 -10.64
C ALA A 652 5.99 5.82 -12.00
N LEU A 653 5.76 5.00 -13.02
CA LEU A 653 5.12 5.39 -14.29
C LEU A 653 3.62 5.68 -14.09
N TYR A 654 2.92 4.90 -13.27
CA TYR A 654 1.53 5.20 -12.91
C TYR A 654 1.42 6.50 -12.11
N GLU A 655 2.36 6.76 -11.18
CA GLU A 655 2.49 8.07 -10.54
C GLU A 655 2.84 9.21 -11.51
N LEU A 656 3.65 8.94 -12.55
CA LEU A 656 3.93 9.92 -13.61
C LEU A 656 2.66 10.34 -14.35
N ASP A 657 1.76 9.40 -14.63
CA ASP A 657 0.54 9.62 -15.42
C ASP A 657 -0.65 10.15 -14.60
N SER A 658 -0.73 9.82 -13.31
CA SER A 658 -1.88 10.20 -12.45
C SER A 658 -2.03 11.72 -12.27
N SER A 659 -3.14 12.31 -12.72
CA SER A 659 -3.42 13.74 -12.55
C SER A 659 -3.53 14.18 -11.08
N MET A 660 -3.80 13.25 -10.16
CA MET A 660 -3.87 13.51 -8.71
C MET A 660 -2.48 13.69 -8.07
N GLN A 661 -1.43 13.12 -8.67
CA GLN A 661 -0.08 13.08 -8.11
C GLN A 661 0.78 14.22 -8.69
N ALA A 662 0.94 15.33 -7.97
CA ALA A 662 1.66 16.51 -8.49
C ALA A 662 3.19 16.34 -8.65
N GLY A 663 3.77 15.19 -8.27
CA GLY A 663 5.22 14.98 -8.23
C GLY A 663 5.94 15.84 -7.18
N ASN A 664 7.27 15.86 -7.20
CA ASN A 664 8.03 16.65 -6.23
C ASN A 664 8.01 18.16 -6.56
N GLN A 665 7.09 18.88 -5.94
CA GLN A 665 6.94 20.33 -6.06
C GLN A 665 8.13 21.16 -5.53
N ASN A 666 9.12 20.52 -4.87
CA ASN A 666 10.38 21.17 -4.48
C ASN A 666 11.55 20.87 -5.45
N ALA A 667 11.34 20.07 -6.51
CA ALA A 667 12.37 19.78 -7.50
C ALA A 667 12.71 21.00 -8.36
N SER A 668 13.99 21.28 -8.56
CA SER A 668 14.51 22.32 -9.48
C SER A 668 15.23 21.66 -10.67
N PRO A 669 15.34 22.32 -11.84
CA PRO A 669 15.95 21.72 -13.04
C PRO A 669 17.39 21.20 -12.80
N PRO A 670 18.31 21.92 -12.11
CA PRO A 670 19.64 21.38 -11.78
C PRO A 670 19.59 20.14 -10.87
N TYR A 671 18.62 20.06 -9.96
CA TYR A 671 18.42 18.88 -9.12
C TYR A 671 17.96 17.68 -9.95
N VAL A 672 17.03 17.86 -10.89
CA VAL A 672 16.56 16.77 -11.77
C VAL A 672 17.68 16.29 -12.70
N LEU A 673 18.50 17.19 -13.26
CA LEU A 673 19.72 16.81 -14.01
C LEU A 673 20.64 15.92 -13.16
N SER A 674 20.83 16.25 -11.89
CA SER A 674 21.67 15.44 -10.98
C SER A 674 21.07 14.06 -10.66
N GLN A 675 19.73 13.90 -10.67
CA GLN A 675 19.09 12.58 -10.56
C GLN A 675 19.18 11.80 -11.87
N ILE A 676 19.11 12.45 -13.04
CA ILE A 676 19.31 11.80 -14.35
C ILE A 676 20.75 11.29 -14.48
N GLU A 677 21.74 12.06 -14.02
CA GLU A 677 23.15 11.65 -13.95
C GLU A 677 23.35 10.45 -12.99
N LYS A 678 22.66 10.43 -11.83
CA LYS A 678 22.63 9.29 -10.90
C LYS A 678 21.99 8.04 -11.54
N ALA A 679 20.86 8.19 -12.24
CA ALA A 679 20.20 7.08 -12.94
C ALA A 679 21.10 6.51 -14.05
N SER A 680 21.70 7.37 -14.87
CA SER A 680 22.70 7.02 -15.90
C SER A 680 23.88 6.23 -15.33
N ALA A 681 24.44 6.67 -14.20
CA ALA A 681 25.52 5.96 -13.51
C ALA A 681 25.07 4.58 -13.00
N SER A 682 23.94 4.50 -12.31
CA SER A 682 23.43 3.23 -11.75
C SER A 682 23.01 2.20 -12.81
N ALA A 683 22.51 2.64 -13.97
CA ALA A 683 22.28 1.77 -15.12
C ALA A 683 23.58 1.12 -15.64
N THR A 684 24.69 1.87 -15.61
CA THR A 684 26.02 1.39 -16.00
C THR A 684 26.63 0.47 -14.94
N GLU A 685 26.41 0.77 -13.65
CA GLU A 685 26.80 -0.08 -12.53
C GLU A 685 26.08 -1.44 -12.59
N PHE A 686 24.76 -1.43 -12.78
CA PHE A 686 23.94 -2.63 -13.01
C PHE A 686 24.39 -3.40 -14.26
N SER A 687 24.62 -2.72 -15.38
CA SER A 687 25.15 -3.32 -16.62
C SER A 687 26.50 -4.01 -16.41
N THR A 688 27.37 -3.44 -15.58
CA THR A 688 28.67 -4.04 -15.23
C THR A 688 28.48 -5.26 -14.33
N ALA A 689 27.67 -5.14 -13.27
CA ALA A 689 27.37 -6.23 -12.35
C ALA A 689 26.75 -7.46 -13.06
N PHE A 690 25.84 -7.23 -14.01
CA PHE A 690 25.19 -8.31 -14.76
C PHE A 690 26.12 -8.95 -15.80
N ASN A 691 27.00 -8.17 -16.44
CA ASN A 691 28.05 -8.73 -17.31
C ASN A 691 29.06 -9.58 -16.53
N ASN A 692 29.46 -9.16 -15.33
CA ASN A 692 30.32 -9.95 -14.45
C ASN A 692 29.62 -11.27 -14.05
N PHE A 693 28.33 -11.24 -13.72
CA PHE A 693 27.53 -12.46 -13.45
C PHE A 693 27.52 -13.44 -14.65
N ILE A 694 27.38 -12.94 -15.88
CA ILE A 694 27.46 -13.78 -17.09
C ILE A 694 28.85 -14.42 -17.24
N ALA A 695 29.92 -13.69 -16.92
CA ALA A 695 31.31 -14.16 -17.08
C ALA A 695 31.79 -15.11 -15.96
N ASP A 696 31.47 -14.79 -14.70
CA ASP A 696 31.89 -15.56 -13.51
C ASP A 696 30.98 -16.79 -13.25
N GLY A 697 29.78 -16.82 -13.85
CA GLY A 697 28.88 -17.97 -13.83
C GLY A 697 28.36 -18.35 -12.42
N PRO A 698 28.16 -19.66 -12.14
CA PRO A 698 27.55 -20.12 -10.88
C PRO A 698 28.30 -19.75 -9.59
N ASN A 699 29.57 -19.36 -9.67
CA ASN A 699 30.40 -18.96 -8.53
C ASN A 699 30.36 -17.44 -8.24
N SER A 700 29.60 -16.68 -9.04
CA SER A 700 29.52 -15.22 -8.95
C SER A 700 28.76 -14.71 -7.71
N THR A 701 28.93 -13.43 -7.37
CA THR A 701 28.38 -12.85 -6.12
C THR A 701 27.05 -12.13 -6.37
N HIS A 702 25.97 -12.91 -6.47
CA HIS A 702 24.59 -12.49 -6.78
C HIS A 702 24.06 -11.24 -6.00
N ALA A 703 24.56 -11.01 -4.79
CA ALA A 703 24.19 -9.86 -3.97
C ALA A 703 24.49 -8.48 -4.61
N GLU A 704 25.41 -8.43 -5.57
CA GLU A 704 25.72 -7.20 -6.33
C GLU A 704 24.63 -6.84 -7.34
N ILE A 705 24.05 -7.84 -8.03
CA ILE A 705 22.90 -7.65 -8.91
C ILE A 705 21.72 -7.12 -8.08
N ILE A 706 21.44 -7.74 -6.94
CA ILE A 706 20.30 -7.38 -6.09
C ILE A 706 20.41 -5.92 -5.60
N ARG A 707 21.63 -5.49 -5.25
CA ARG A 707 21.92 -4.10 -4.85
C ARG A 707 21.73 -3.13 -6.02
N THR A 708 22.31 -3.43 -7.17
CA THR A 708 22.31 -2.52 -8.33
C THR A 708 20.95 -2.40 -8.99
N VAL A 709 20.16 -3.48 -9.11
CA VAL A 709 18.74 -3.42 -9.53
C VAL A 709 17.92 -2.52 -8.62
N SER A 710 18.11 -2.62 -7.30
CA SER A 710 17.40 -1.80 -6.32
C SER A 710 17.75 -0.31 -6.44
N ILE A 711 19.06 0.01 -6.55
CA ILE A 711 19.54 1.39 -6.73
C ILE A 711 19.06 1.98 -8.07
N PHE A 712 19.18 1.21 -9.16
CA PHE A 712 18.82 1.68 -10.50
C PHE A 712 17.31 1.90 -10.64
N SER A 713 16.47 0.94 -10.27
CA SER A 713 15.00 1.12 -10.28
C SER A 713 14.55 2.26 -9.36
N GLY A 714 15.18 2.43 -8.18
CA GLY A 714 14.92 3.56 -7.28
C GLY A 714 15.32 4.91 -7.87
N SER A 715 16.48 5.01 -8.52
CA SER A 715 16.94 6.26 -9.14
C SER A 715 16.13 6.66 -10.38
N VAL A 716 15.56 5.70 -11.12
CA VAL A 716 14.60 5.99 -12.20
C VAL A 716 13.27 6.49 -11.63
N ALA A 717 12.77 5.90 -10.54
CA ALA A 717 11.59 6.41 -9.83
C ALA A 717 11.82 7.84 -9.27
N ASP A 718 13.00 8.12 -8.70
CA ASP A 718 13.43 9.48 -8.34
C ASP A 718 13.34 10.41 -9.57
N VAL A 719 13.89 10.02 -10.71
CA VAL A 719 13.85 10.83 -11.95
C VAL A 719 12.41 11.13 -12.38
N LEU A 720 11.49 10.15 -12.36
CA LEU A 720 10.09 10.36 -12.75
C LEU A 720 9.37 11.37 -11.85
N SER A 721 9.39 11.15 -10.53
CA SER A 721 8.69 12.01 -9.56
C SER A 721 9.24 13.44 -9.55
N ASN A 722 10.55 13.59 -9.69
CA ASN A 722 11.19 14.91 -9.76
C ASN A 722 10.97 15.60 -11.11
N THR A 723 10.98 14.87 -12.23
CA THR A 723 10.66 15.43 -13.55
C THR A 723 9.22 15.92 -13.62
N LYS A 724 8.27 15.17 -13.04
CA LYS A 724 6.86 15.59 -12.98
C LYS A 724 6.69 16.92 -12.26
N GLY A 725 7.43 17.12 -11.17
CA GLY A 725 7.45 18.41 -10.46
C GLY A 725 7.83 19.60 -11.35
N LEU A 726 8.67 19.40 -12.38
CA LEU A 726 9.07 20.47 -13.30
C LEU A 726 7.98 20.94 -14.26
N MET A 727 6.85 20.24 -14.39
CA MET A 727 5.74 20.70 -15.25
C MET A 727 5.24 22.10 -14.87
N ARG A 728 5.42 22.52 -13.60
CA ARG A 728 5.11 23.89 -13.13
C ARG A 728 5.98 24.99 -13.76
N PHE A 729 7.01 24.62 -14.52
CA PHE A 729 7.86 25.52 -15.30
C PHE A 729 7.59 25.47 -16.82
N ALA A 730 6.59 24.67 -17.26
CA ALA A 730 6.16 24.65 -18.65
C ALA A 730 5.46 25.96 -19.02
N ASN A 731 5.88 26.57 -20.14
CA ASN A 731 5.26 27.79 -20.64
C ASN A 731 3.98 27.52 -21.45
N ASP A 732 3.90 26.31 -22.02
CA ASP A 732 2.89 25.75 -22.91
C ASP A 732 2.76 24.23 -22.65
N ASP A 733 1.56 23.68 -22.78
CA ASP A 733 1.28 22.26 -22.47
C ASP A 733 2.15 21.31 -23.30
N ARG A 734 2.50 21.72 -24.53
CA ARG A 734 3.37 20.98 -25.44
C ARG A 734 4.80 20.81 -24.93
N SER A 735 5.32 21.69 -24.06
CA SER A 735 6.63 21.47 -23.43
C SER A 735 6.54 20.60 -22.17
N ALA A 736 5.42 20.63 -21.44
CA ALA A 736 5.11 19.64 -20.39
C ALA A 736 4.98 18.23 -20.98
N ASP A 737 4.21 18.06 -22.06
CA ASP A 737 4.03 16.80 -22.79
C ASP A 737 5.37 16.22 -23.29
N GLN A 738 6.24 17.05 -23.85
CA GLN A 738 7.57 16.61 -24.30
C GLN A 738 8.42 16.09 -23.13
N LEU A 739 8.38 16.79 -21.99
CA LEU A 739 9.12 16.42 -20.80
C LEU A 739 8.61 15.11 -20.18
N ILE A 740 7.29 14.97 -20.02
CA ILE A 740 6.64 13.74 -19.52
C ILE A 740 6.88 12.57 -20.47
N ASN A 741 6.77 12.75 -21.79
CA ASN A 741 7.00 11.67 -22.75
C ASN A 741 8.49 11.26 -22.84
N ALA A 742 9.44 12.15 -22.54
CA ALA A 742 10.85 11.77 -22.42
C ALA A 742 11.12 10.97 -21.14
N ALA A 743 10.54 11.37 -20.01
CA ALA A 743 10.60 10.61 -18.76
C ALA A 743 9.97 9.20 -18.93
N ARG A 744 8.76 9.14 -19.51
CA ARG A 744 8.07 7.90 -19.89
C ARG A 744 8.99 6.96 -20.70
N LYS A 745 9.68 7.47 -21.71
CA LYS A 745 10.61 6.67 -22.54
C LYS A 745 11.77 6.10 -21.73
N SER A 746 12.46 6.90 -20.91
CA SER A 746 13.57 6.41 -20.08
C SER A 746 13.17 5.30 -19.09
N ALA A 747 11.96 5.39 -18.51
CA ALA A 747 11.42 4.36 -17.65
C ALA A 747 10.95 3.13 -18.42
N GLN A 748 10.31 3.29 -19.59
CA GLN A 748 9.98 2.15 -20.46
C GLN A 748 11.24 1.41 -20.97
N ALA A 749 12.32 2.12 -21.29
CA ALA A 749 13.62 1.52 -21.61
C ALA A 749 14.18 0.73 -20.42
N THR A 750 14.07 1.27 -19.20
CA THR A 750 14.47 0.58 -17.96
C THR A 750 13.66 -0.70 -17.71
N VAL A 751 12.34 -0.65 -17.94
CA VAL A 751 11.45 -1.82 -17.85
C VAL A 751 11.79 -2.86 -18.92
N ARG A 752 12.13 -2.45 -20.15
CA ARG A 752 12.66 -3.36 -21.18
C ARG A 752 13.98 -3.99 -20.77
N PHE A 753 14.89 -3.22 -20.18
CA PHE A 753 16.19 -3.71 -19.71
C PHE A 753 16.03 -4.83 -18.69
N PHE A 754 15.26 -4.62 -17.62
CA PHE A 754 15.02 -5.66 -16.62
C PHE A 754 14.25 -6.87 -17.19
N ARG A 755 13.19 -6.65 -17.99
CA ARG A 755 12.44 -7.76 -18.63
C ARG A 755 13.26 -8.51 -19.69
N GLY A 756 14.23 -7.85 -20.31
CA GLY A 756 15.14 -8.42 -21.33
C GLY A 756 16.18 -9.36 -20.74
N LEU A 757 16.51 -9.21 -19.45
CA LEU A 757 17.49 -10.01 -18.72
C LEU A 757 16.89 -11.15 -17.88
N GLN A 758 15.58 -11.37 -17.96
CA GLN A 758 14.92 -12.49 -17.30
C GLN A 758 15.40 -13.83 -17.88
N SER A 759 15.56 -14.83 -17.03
CA SER A 759 16.28 -16.07 -17.29
C SER A 759 15.71 -16.83 -18.48
N PHE A 760 14.38 -16.89 -18.61
CA PHE A 760 13.68 -17.52 -19.75
C PHE A 760 13.91 -16.82 -21.12
N ARG A 761 14.51 -15.62 -21.14
CA ARG A 761 14.91 -14.92 -22.38
C ARG A 761 16.40 -15.06 -22.70
N LEU A 762 17.20 -15.38 -21.68
CA LEU A 762 18.63 -15.66 -21.82
C LEU A 762 18.90 -17.16 -21.99
N GLU A 763 17.89 -18.01 -21.77
CA GLU A 763 17.93 -19.44 -22.08
C GLU A 763 18.26 -19.69 -23.57
N GLY A 764 19.14 -20.65 -23.84
CA GLY A 764 19.62 -20.95 -25.20
C GLY A 764 20.62 -19.96 -25.81
N LEU A 765 20.87 -18.79 -25.21
CA LEU A 765 21.88 -17.84 -25.70
C LEU A 765 23.30 -18.18 -25.20
N GLU A 766 24.29 -17.99 -26.06
CA GLU A 766 25.72 -18.00 -25.73
C GLU A 766 26.10 -16.80 -24.85
N ALA A 767 27.24 -16.86 -24.16
CA ALA A 767 27.67 -15.82 -23.22
C ALA A 767 27.83 -14.45 -23.89
N ASP A 768 28.46 -14.40 -25.06
CA ASP A 768 28.67 -13.18 -25.84
C ASP A 768 27.33 -12.51 -26.19
N HIS A 769 26.39 -13.26 -26.78
CA HIS A 769 25.03 -12.80 -27.07
C HIS A 769 24.26 -12.33 -25.82
N LYS A 770 24.49 -12.94 -24.64
CA LYS A 770 23.92 -12.45 -23.38
C LYS A 770 24.48 -11.08 -23.00
N THR A 771 25.79 -10.87 -23.12
CA THR A 771 26.40 -9.56 -22.85
C THR A 771 25.97 -8.49 -23.85
N ASP A 772 25.74 -8.85 -25.11
CA ASP A 772 25.15 -7.95 -26.12
C ASP A 772 23.75 -7.48 -25.70
N VAL A 773 22.91 -8.36 -25.15
CA VAL A 773 21.58 -7.96 -24.64
C VAL A 773 21.72 -6.95 -23.49
N VAL A 774 22.67 -7.14 -22.56
CA VAL A 774 22.92 -6.18 -21.47
C VAL A 774 23.38 -4.83 -22.02
N ILE A 775 24.37 -4.82 -22.94
CA ILE A 775 24.96 -3.62 -23.51
C ILE A 775 23.93 -2.81 -24.31
N ASN A 776 23.16 -3.47 -25.18
CA ASN A 776 22.17 -2.79 -26.02
C ASN A 776 21.03 -2.15 -25.20
N ASN A 777 20.54 -2.82 -24.15
CA ASN A 777 19.50 -2.24 -23.29
C ASN A 777 20.04 -1.08 -22.44
N ASN A 778 21.27 -1.17 -21.91
CA ASN A 778 21.92 -0.03 -21.25
C ASN A 778 22.04 1.16 -22.21
N LEU A 779 22.51 0.94 -23.44
CA LEU A 779 22.61 2.00 -24.46
C LEU A 779 21.26 2.66 -24.80
N GLU A 780 20.15 1.91 -24.84
CA GLU A 780 18.81 2.50 -24.99
C GLU A 780 18.44 3.41 -23.79
N VAL A 781 18.69 2.94 -22.56
CA VAL A 781 18.46 3.73 -21.34
C VAL A 781 19.33 5.00 -21.32
N GLN A 782 20.62 4.91 -21.65
CA GLN A 782 21.51 6.07 -21.71
C GLN A 782 21.03 7.11 -22.75
N ARG A 783 20.61 6.65 -23.93
CA ARG A 783 20.08 7.52 -25.00
C ARG A 783 18.85 8.29 -24.53
N ASP A 784 17.89 7.61 -23.89
CA ASP A 784 16.61 8.21 -23.53
C ASP A 784 16.72 9.08 -22.25
N LEU A 785 17.59 8.72 -21.30
CA LEU A 785 17.98 9.61 -20.21
C LEU A 785 18.73 10.86 -20.72
N GLN A 786 19.60 10.73 -21.73
CA GLN A 786 20.26 11.91 -22.33
C GLN A 786 19.26 12.79 -23.11
N ALA A 787 18.24 12.22 -23.74
CA ALA A 787 17.16 12.98 -24.36
C ALA A 787 16.33 13.75 -23.33
N LEU A 788 15.99 13.13 -22.20
CA LEU A 788 15.34 13.80 -21.06
C LEU A 788 16.23 14.92 -20.48
N SER A 789 17.53 14.66 -20.29
CA SER A 789 18.50 15.65 -19.78
C SER A 789 18.50 16.93 -20.61
N LYS A 790 18.54 16.82 -21.94
CA LYS A 790 18.47 17.96 -22.88
C LYS A 790 17.16 18.74 -22.80
N LEU A 791 16.05 18.11 -22.42
CA LEU A 791 14.77 18.81 -22.20
C LEU A 791 14.76 19.51 -20.85
N VAL A 792 15.22 18.87 -19.77
CA VAL A 792 15.38 19.50 -18.45
C VAL A 792 16.33 20.72 -18.52
N GLU A 793 17.38 20.66 -19.33
CA GLU A 793 18.26 21.80 -19.63
C GLU A 793 17.53 23.02 -20.22
N THR A 794 16.39 22.85 -20.92
CA THR A 794 15.63 24.00 -21.45
C THR A 794 14.84 24.75 -20.39
N PHE A 795 14.55 24.12 -19.25
CA PHE A 795 13.91 24.73 -18.08
C PHE A 795 14.91 25.29 -17.07
N ALA A 796 16.22 25.08 -17.26
CA ALA A 796 17.25 25.63 -16.38
C ALA A 796 17.47 27.14 -16.65
N PRO A 797 17.58 27.99 -15.61
CA PRO A 797 17.84 29.42 -15.78
C PRO A 797 19.12 29.68 -16.58
N LYS A 798 19.02 30.44 -17.68
CA LYS A 798 20.16 30.79 -18.54
C LYS A 798 21.18 31.70 -17.82
N SER A 799 20.76 32.30 -16.72
CA SER A 799 21.53 33.07 -15.74
C SER A 799 22.48 32.21 -14.90
N SER A 800 22.24 30.90 -14.72
CA SER A 800 22.93 30.06 -13.72
C SER A 800 24.41 29.76 -14.00
N LYS A 801 25.00 30.38 -15.03
CA LYS A 801 26.45 30.39 -15.23
C LYS A 801 27.12 31.23 -14.15
N ILE A 802 27.31 30.64 -12.98
CA ILE A 802 28.24 31.15 -11.96
C ILE A 802 29.58 31.41 -12.66
N SER A 803 29.98 32.68 -12.73
CA SER A 803 31.22 33.08 -13.39
C SER A 803 32.39 32.31 -12.79
N THR A 804 33.03 31.47 -13.60
CA THR A 804 34.08 30.52 -13.18
C THR A 804 35.44 31.19 -12.92
N ASN A 805 35.41 32.39 -12.33
CA ASN A 805 36.55 33.26 -12.02
C ASN A 805 36.96 33.17 -10.54
N GLY A 806 36.40 32.21 -9.79
CA GLY A 806 36.78 31.87 -8.41
C GLY A 806 36.82 30.36 -8.22
N ASP A 807 37.39 29.90 -7.10
CA ASP A 807 37.36 28.48 -6.75
C ASP A 807 35.92 28.07 -6.38
N LEU A 808 35.40 27.06 -7.09
CA LEU A 808 34.03 26.59 -6.89
C LEU A 808 33.85 25.92 -5.53
N GLY A 809 34.91 25.40 -4.91
CA GLY A 809 34.88 24.84 -3.56
C GLY A 809 34.80 25.92 -2.48
N ASP A 810 35.63 26.96 -2.60
CA ASP A 810 35.59 28.12 -1.69
C ASP A 810 34.23 28.83 -1.76
N LEU A 811 33.61 28.89 -2.94
CA LEU A 811 32.29 29.49 -3.12
C LEU A 811 31.20 28.74 -2.33
N VAL A 812 31.24 27.41 -2.25
CA VAL A 812 30.23 26.66 -1.49
C VAL A 812 30.41 26.88 0.01
N ASP A 813 31.65 26.84 0.52
CA ASP A 813 31.92 27.13 1.93
C ASP A 813 31.52 28.57 2.26
N GLN A 814 31.83 29.55 1.39
CA GLN A 814 31.40 30.94 1.57
C GLN A 814 29.87 31.12 1.60
N GLU A 815 29.11 30.43 0.75
CA GLU A 815 27.66 30.57 0.72
C GLU A 815 26.97 29.83 1.89
N LEU A 816 27.54 28.72 2.38
CA LEU A 816 27.11 28.12 3.65
C LEU A 816 27.46 29.01 4.86
N THR A 817 28.65 29.64 4.87
CA THR A 817 29.03 30.57 5.93
C THR A 817 28.13 31.81 5.92
N LYS A 818 27.84 32.40 4.76
CA LYS A 818 26.86 33.51 4.62
C LYS A 818 25.46 33.11 5.11
N ALA A 819 25.03 31.86 4.86
CA ALA A 819 23.77 31.36 5.39
C ALA A 819 23.80 31.30 6.93
N ALA A 820 24.87 30.78 7.52
CA ALA A 820 25.06 30.77 8.98
C ALA A 820 25.11 32.19 9.57
N ASP A 821 25.91 33.10 9.00
CA ASP A 821 26.02 34.50 9.41
C ASP A 821 24.67 35.22 9.35
N ALA A 822 23.87 34.96 8.30
CA ALA A 822 22.52 35.48 8.16
C ALA A 822 21.57 34.95 9.24
N ILE A 823 21.63 33.65 9.54
CA ILE A 823 20.82 33.03 10.60
C ILE A 823 21.19 33.59 11.98
N ASP A 824 22.47 33.74 12.30
CA ASP A 824 22.93 34.34 13.57
C ASP A 824 22.54 35.81 13.68
N ALA A 825 22.67 36.58 12.60
CA ALA A 825 22.18 37.97 12.53
C ALA A 825 20.66 38.05 12.74
N ALA A 826 19.90 37.09 12.21
CA ALA A 826 18.45 37.06 12.32
C ALA A 826 17.98 36.58 13.70
N ALA A 827 18.66 35.59 14.31
CA ALA A 827 18.49 35.22 15.72
C ALA A 827 18.77 36.42 16.64
N ALA A 828 19.81 37.22 16.34
CA ALA A 828 20.11 38.45 17.06
C ALA A 828 19.07 39.56 16.84
N ARG A 829 18.34 39.59 15.70
CA ARG A 829 17.16 40.46 15.51
C ARG A 829 16.01 40.00 16.42
N LEU A 830 15.64 38.72 16.40
CA LEU A 830 14.58 38.16 17.27
C LEU A 830 14.88 38.36 18.76
N ALA A 831 16.12 38.15 19.19
CA ALA A 831 16.55 38.36 20.57
C ALA A 831 16.52 39.83 21.02
N LYS A 832 16.54 40.80 20.08
CA LYS A 832 16.28 42.22 20.35
C LYS A 832 14.78 42.51 20.41
N LEU A 833 13.97 41.89 19.55
CA LEU A 833 12.51 42.04 19.56
C LEU A 833 11.90 41.54 20.89
N LYS A 834 12.37 40.40 21.42
CA LYS A 834 11.97 39.89 22.75
C LYS A 834 12.27 40.86 23.92
N LYS A 835 13.09 41.91 23.69
CA LYS A 835 13.52 42.92 24.67
C LYS A 835 13.02 44.33 24.38
N LYS A 836 12.17 44.52 23.35
CA LYS A 836 11.60 45.82 22.98
C LYS A 836 10.63 46.29 24.10
N PRO A 837 10.61 47.58 24.49
CA PRO A 837 9.64 48.08 25.48
C PRO A 837 8.21 47.89 24.99
N ARG A 838 7.30 47.64 25.94
CA ARG A 838 5.94 47.09 25.72
C ARG A 838 4.82 48.12 25.89
N ASP A 839 5.18 49.38 26.12
CA ASP A 839 4.23 50.44 26.46
C ASP A 839 3.34 50.77 25.25
N GLY A 840 2.03 50.56 25.42
CA GLY A 840 1.00 50.84 24.40
C GLY A 840 0.25 49.62 23.86
N PHE A 841 0.72 48.40 24.10
CA PHE A 841 0.03 47.17 23.68
C PHE A 841 -0.94 46.64 24.74
N SER A 842 -2.03 46.03 24.28
CA SER A 842 -2.97 45.25 25.09
C SER A 842 -2.32 43.99 25.68
N THR A 843 -2.83 43.51 26.81
CA THR A 843 -2.41 42.23 27.41
C THR A 843 -2.68 41.02 26.50
N TYR A 844 -3.59 41.17 25.54
CA TYR A 844 -3.85 40.19 24.49
C TYR A 844 -2.76 40.22 23.40
N GLU A 845 -2.49 41.39 22.82
CA GLU A 845 -1.45 41.60 21.80
C GLU A 845 -0.06 41.22 22.31
N LEU A 846 0.25 41.51 23.58
CA LEU A 846 1.51 41.10 24.20
C LEU A 846 1.67 39.58 24.29
N ARG A 847 0.57 38.82 24.46
CA ARG A 847 0.60 37.35 24.45
C ARG A 847 0.87 36.83 23.04
N ILE A 848 0.17 37.37 22.04
CA ILE A 848 0.37 37.05 20.62
C ILE A 848 1.84 37.28 20.22
N ASN A 849 2.36 38.46 20.56
CA ASN A 849 3.72 38.86 20.22
C ASN A 849 4.78 37.95 20.87
N ASP A 850 4.61 37.57 22.14
CA ASP A 850 5.54 36.66 22.82
C ASP A 850 5.52 35.24 22.24
N VAL A 851 4.34 34.71 21.87
CA VAL A 851 4.20 33.40 21.20
C VAL A 851 4.87 33.42 19.83
N ILE A 852 4.61 34.43 19.00
CA ILE A 852 5.22 34.58 17.66
C ILE A 852 6.74 34.68 17.76
N VAL A 853 7.27 35.48 18.68
CA VAL A 853 8.73 35.60 18.88
C VAL A 853 9.36 34.29 19.33
N GLU A 854 8.73 33.55 20.26
CA GLU A 854 9.26 32.28 20.74
C GLU A 854 9.29 31.20 19.66
N ALA A 855 8.23 31.09 18.86
CA ALA A 855 8.17 30.14 17.76
C ALA A 855 9.13 30.52 16.60
N ALA A 856 9.28 31.80 16.27
CA ALA A 856 10.28 32.25 15.31
C ALA A 856 11.72 31.95 15.79
N ILE A 857 12.01 32.10 17.09
CA ILE A 857 13.31 31.72 17.68
C ILE A 857 13.51 30.19 17.57
N ALA A 858 12.49 29.38 17.87
CA ALA A 858 12.57 27.93 17.76
C ALA A 858 12.86 27.45 16.32
N VAL A 859 12.20 28.06 15.32
CA VAL A 859 12.48 27.82 13.90
C VAL A 859 13.91 28.22 13.55
N THR A 860 14.35 29.43 13.93
CA THR A 860 15.70 29.94 13.63
C THR A 860 16.80 29.05 14.20
N ASN A 861 16.66 28.60 15.45
CA ASN A 861 17.60 27.69 16.11
C ASN A 861 17.69 26.34 15.39
N ALA A 862 16.58 25.79 14.90
CA ALA A 862 16.57 24.55 14.14
C ALA A 862 17.27 24.69 12.77
N ILE A 863 17.15 25.86 12.12
CA ILE A 863 17.85 26.14 10.85
C ILE A 863 19.36 26.33 11.09
N ALA A 864 19.77 26.89 12.23
CA ALA A 864 21.18 26.98 12.61
C ALA A 864 21.81 25.57 12.76
N GLU A 865 21.13 24.62 13.41
CA GLU A 865 21.61 23.22 13.44
C GLU A 865 21.56 22.56 12.06
N LEU A 866 20.56 22.85 11.22
CA LEU A 866 20.50 22.36 9.83
C LEU A 866 21.71 22.80 9.01
N ILE A 867 22.06 24.10 8.98
CA ILE A 867 23.21 24.60 8.21
C ILE A 867 24.52 24.01 8.76
N LYS A 868 24.64 23.82 10.08
CA LYS A 868 25.77 23.11 10.66
C LYS A 868 25.85 21.65 10.20
N ALA A 869 24.75 20.90 10.23
CA ALA A 869 24.70 19.52 9.76
C ALA A 869 24.94 19.42 8.24
N ALA A 870 24.50 20.40 7.45
CA ALA A 870 24.78 20.48 6.01
C ALA A 870 26.26 20.72 5.74
N THR A 871 26.91 21.58 6.53
CA THR A 871 28.35 21.83 6.47
C THR A 871 29.15 20.57 6.85
N GLU A 872 28.76 19.88 7.94
CA GLU A 872 29.34 18.59 8.34
C GLU A 872 29.17 17.53 7.23
N SER A 873 27.99 17.47 6.59
CA SER A 873 27.69 16.52 5.51
C SER A 873 28.45 16.79 4.22
N GLN A 874 28.60 18.06 3.81
CA GLN A 874 29.45 18.40 2.68
C GLN A 874 30.91 18.02 2.91
N GLN A 875 31.44 18.25 4.11
CA GLN A 875 32.83 17.90 4.43
C GLN A 875 33.05 16.39 4.38
N GLU A 876 32.07 15.58 4.77
CA GLU A 876 32.04 14.12 4.59
C GLU A 876 32.03 13.72 3.11
N ILE A 877 31.08 14.25 2.33
CA ILE A 877 30.93 14.00 0.89
C ILE A 877 32.22 14.31 0.12
N VAL A 878 32.85 15.46 0.39
CA VAL A 878 34.12 15.84 -0.25
C VAL A 878 35.28 14.95 0.22
N ARG A 879 35.35 14.65 1.52
CA ARG A 879 36.42 13.81 2.11
C ARG A 879 36.44 12.42 1.49
N GLU A 880 35.28 11.82 1.29
CA GLU A 880 35.11 10.47 0.74
C GLU A 880 35.15 10.48 -0.80
N GLY A 881 34.41 11.38 -1.45
CA GLY A 881 34.23 11.42 -2.90
C GLY A 881 35.42 11.94 -3.72
N ARG A 882 36.38 12.67 -3.11
CA ARG A 882 37.52 13.25 -3.86
C ARG A 882 38.61 12.24 -4.24
N GLY A 883 38.78 11.17 -3.47
CA GLY A 883 39.94 10.26 -3.60
C GLY A 883 41.27 11.01 -3.48
N SER A 884 42.12 10.91 -4.52
CA SER A 884 43.38 11.66 -4.64
C SER A 884 43.22 13.12 -5.09
N SER A 885 42.01 13.56 -5.46
CA SER A 885 41.74 14.90 -6.00
C SER A 885 41.72 15.99 -4.92
N SER A 886 41.92 17.25 -5.34
CA SER A 886 41.68 18.42 -4.49
C SER A 886 40.18 18.69 -4.31
N ARG A 887 39.83 19.47 -3.26
CA ARG A 887 38.46 19.95 -2.99
C ARG A 887 37.88 20.67 -4.22
N THR A 888 38.63 21.64 -4.74
CA THR A 888 38.38 22.37 -6.00
C THR A 888 38.02 21.44 -7.16
N ALA A 889 38.83 20.40 -7.39
CA ALA A 889 38.63 19.49 -8.51
C ALA A 889 37.38 18.61 -8.35
N PHE A 890 37.04 18.21 -7.11
CA PHE A 890 35.82 17.46 -6.83
C PHE A 890 34.56 18.28 -7.11
N TYR A 891 34.46 19.52 -6.63
CA TYR A 891 33.32 20.39 -6.93
C TYR A 891 33.27 20.76 -8.42
N LYS A 892 34.41 21.07 -9.06
CA LYS A 892 34.48 21.35 -10.50
C LYS A 892 34.06 20.16 -11.37
N LYS A 893 34.32 18.91 -10.93
CA LYS A 893 33.82 17.69 -11.58
C LYS A 893 32.31 17.47 -11.39
N ASN A 894 31.73 18.00 -10.30
CA ASN A 894 30.31 17.88 -9.96
C ASN A 894 29.62 19.26 -10.01
N ASN A 895 29.88 20.07 -11.04
CA ASN A 895 29.49 21.49 -11.07
C ASN A 895 27.98 21.71 -10.92
N ARG A 896 27.13 20.94 -11.62
CA ARG A 896 25.66 21.02 -11.52
C ARG A 896 25.12 20.77 -10.11
N TRP A 897 25.67 19.75 -9.43
CA TRP A 897 25.36 19.46 -8.03
C TRP A 897 25.81 20.62 -7.13
N THR A 898 27.00 21.16 -7.39
CA THR A 898 27.57 22.30 -6.66
C THR A 898 26.71 23.56 -6.80
N GLU A 899 26.24 23.87 -8.02
CA GLU A 899 25.34 24.98 -8.33
C GLU A 899 23.98 24.81 -7.63
N GLY A 900 23.37 23.62 -7.70
CA GLY A 900 22.11 23.31 -7.01
C GLY A 900 22.20 23.39 -5.48
N LEU A 901 23.36 23.01 -4.92
CA LEU A 901 23.65 23.04 -3.49
C LEU A 901 23.86 24.48 -2.98
N ILE A 902 24.57 25.32 -3.75
CA ILE A 902 24.68 26.78 -3.51
C ILE A 902 23.30 27.44 -3.60
N SER A 903 22.50 27.10 -4.62
CA SER A 903 21.14 27.62 -4.80
C SER A 903 20.24 27.30 -3.59
N ALA A 904 20.28 26.06 -3.09
CA ALA A 904 19.51 25.67 -1.91
C ALA A 904 19.98 26.37 -0.62
N ALA A 905 21.30 26.54 -0.42
CA ALA A 905 21.84 27.28 0.73
C ALA A 905 21.37 28.76 0.73
N LYS A 906 21.39 29.42 -0.44
CA LYS A 906 20.85 30.77 -0.62
C LYS A 906 19.35 30.86 -0.37
N ALA A 907 18.57 29.87 -0.85
CA ALA A 907 17.14 29.81 -0.61
C ALA A 907 16.80 29.74 0.88
N VAL A 908 17.54 28.95 1.66
CA VAL A 908 17.38 28.87 3.13
C VAL A 908 17.76 30.19 3.83
N ALA A 909 18.84 30.84 3.41
CA ALA A 909 19.24 32.14 3.97
C ALA A 909 18.19 33.24 3.70
N ASN A 910 17.65 33.27 2.47
CA ASN A 910 16.63 34.25 2.08
C ASN A 910 15.31 33.99 2.82
N SER A 911 14.79 32.75 2.82
CA SER A 911 13.53 32.41 3.49
C SER A 911 13.58 32.66 5.00
N THR A 912 14.74 32.42 5.65
CA THR A 912 14.93 32.74 7.07
C THR A 912 14.87 34.24 7.35
N ASN A 913 15.46 35.08 6.49
CA ASN A 913 15.34 36.53 6.62
C ASN A 913 13.88 36.99 6.39
N THR A 914 13.21 36.49 5.35
CA THR A 914 11.81 36.79 5.05
C THR A 914 10.87 36.40 6.20
N LEU A 915 11.08 35.24 6.83
CA LEU A 915 10.32 34.82 8.02
C LEU A 915 10.43 35.84 9.16
N ILE A 916 11.62 36.37 9.41
CA ILE A 916 11.92 37.20 10.58
C ILE A 916 11.55 38.66 10.34
N GLU A 917 11.68 39.15 9.11
CA GLU A 917 11.13 40.45 8.70
C GLU A 917 9.59 40.42 8.67
N THR A 918 8.98 39.30 8.30
CA THR A 918 7.53 39.08 8.42
C THR A 918 7.09 39.02 9.88
N ALA A 919 7.84 38.32 10.75
CA ALA A 919 7.54 38.25 12.18
C ALA A 919 7.59 39.64 12.85
N ASP A 920 8.65 40.43 12.62
CA ASP A 920 8.72 41.84 13.06
C ASP A 920 7.57 42.67 12.47
N GLY A 921 7.22 42.43 11.21
CA GLY A 921 6.06 43.02 10.55
C GLY A 921 4.75 42.76 11.29
N VAL A 922 4.46 41.51 11.66
CA VAL A 922 3.24 41.12 12.39
C VAL A 922 3.24 41.72 13.80
N ILE A 923 4.37 41.61 14.53
CA ILE A 923 4.53 42.16 15.89
C ILE A 923 4.33 43.68 15.94
N SER A 924 4.54 44.37 14.82
CA SER A 924 4.37 45.82 14.68
C SER A 924 3.17 46.24 13.83
N GLY A 925 2.23 45.33 13.56
CA GLY A 925 0.97 45.61 12.84
C GLY A 925 1.13 46.01 11.36
N ARG A 926 2.31 45.82 10.76
CA ARG A 926 2.58 46.08 9.34
C ARG A 926 2.20 44.92 8.42
N ASN A 927 2.32 43.70 8.92
CA ASN A 927 2.10 42.45 8.18
C ASN A 927 0.95 41.67 8.84
N SER A 928 0.25 40.84 8.05
CA SER A 928 -0.83 40.01 8.57
C SER A 928 -0.32 38.64 9.06
N PRO A 929 -1.00 37.98 10.02
CA PRO A 929 -0.57 36.66 10.53
C PRO A 929 -0.48 35.59 9.43
N GLU A 930 -1.31 35.67 8.40
CA GLU A 930 -1.32 34.74 7.26
C GLU A 930 -0.03 34.83 6.44
N GLN A 931 0.61 35.99 6.35
CA GLN A 931 1.91 36.16 5.69
C GLN A 931 3.01 35.39 6.43
N LEU A 932 2.91 35.28 7.75
CA LEU A 932 3.86 34.52 8.57
C LEU A 932 3.70 33.00 8.35
N ILE A 933 2.47 32.53 8.07
CA ILE A 933 2.22 31.14 7.64
C ILE A 933 2.91 30.87 6.30
N VAL A 934 2.81 31.77 5.32
CA VAL A 934 3.48 31.61 4.01
C VAL A 934 5.00 31.55 4.18
N ALA A 935 5.60 32.53 4.86
CA ALA A 935 7.05 32.57 5.07
C ALA A 935 7.57 31.36 5.85
N SER A 936 6.79 30.82 6.80
CA SER A 936 7.16 29.58 7.52
C SER A 936 7.09 28.33 6.65
N ASN A 937 6.25 28.30 5.62
CA ASN A 937 6.20 27.20 4.66
C ASN A 937 7.36 27.28 3.65
N ASP A 938 7.74 28.48 3.22
CA ASP A 938 8.90 28.67 2.33
C ASP A 938 10.22 28.27 3.01
N VAL A 939 10.35 28.52 4.32
CA VAL A 939 11.43 27.97 5.15
C VAL A 939 11.43 26.44 5.16
N ALA A 940 10.28 25.80 5.33
CA ALA A 940 10.19 24.33 5.31
C ALA A 940 10.51 23.72 3.93
N ALA A 941 10.12 24.39 2.84
CA ALA A 941 10.41 23.97 1.47
C ALA A 941 11.90 24.13 1.10
N SER A 942 12.48 25.30 1.35
CA SER A 942 13.90 25.59 1.04
C SER A 942 14.86 24.72 1.86
N THR A 943 14.54 24.43 3.11
CA THR A 943 15.34 23.53 3.96
C THR A 943 15.25 22.07 3.53
N ALA A 944 14.08 21.62 3.06
CA ALA A 944 13.94 20.31 2.41
C ALA A 944 14.74 20.22 1.09
N GLN A 945 14.77 21.29 0.29
CA GLN A 945 15.57 21.37 -0.95
C GLN A 945 17.08 21.23 -0.65
N LEU A 946 17.58 21.83 0.44
CA LEU A 946 18.99 21.71 0.85
C LEU A 946 19.36 20.27 1.23
N VAL A 947 18.51 19.57 1.98
CA VAL A 947 18.72 18.16 2.32
C VAL A 947 18.68 17.26 1.08
N ALA A 948 17.73 17.51 0.17
CA ALA A 948 17.64 16.80 -1.10
C ALA A 948 18.92 16.98 -1.94
N ALA A 949 19.44 18.21 -2.04
CA ALA A 949 20.69 18.51 -2.74
C ALA A 949 21.91 17.82 -2.11
N SER A 950 22.03 17.77 -0.77
CA SER A 950 23.12 17.04 -0.10
C SER A 950 23.07 15.53 -0.39
N ARG A 951 21.88 14.94 -0.32
CA ARG A 951 21.63 13.49 -0.47
C ARG A 951 22.09 12.91 -1.81
N VAL A 952 22.24 13.71 -2.87
CA VAL A 952 22.67 13.27 -4.21
C VAL A 952 24.07 12.64 -4.22
N LYS A 953 24.97 13.07 -3.31
CA LYS A 953 26.37 12.63 -3.26
C LYS A 953 26.77 12.06 -1.90
N ALA A 954 25.83 11.91 -0.97
CA ALA A 954 26.05 11.27 0.32
C ALA A 954 26.35 9.77 0.16
N SER A 955 27.24 9.23 1.00
CA SER A 955 27.52 7.80 1.06
C SER A 955 26.36 7.03 1.72
N PHE A 956 26.18 5.77 1.33
CA PHE A 956 25.15 4.91 1.91
C PHE A 956 25.47 4.64 3.39
N MET A 957 24.52 4.94 4.30
CA MET A 957 24.72 5.01 5.76
C MET A 957 25.63 6.15 6.26
N SER A 958 25.68 7.29 5.55
CA SER A 958 26.34 8.52 6.01
C SER A 958 25.65 9.10 7.27
N LYS A 959 26.38 9.10 8.39
CA LYS A 959 25.90 9.63 9.67
C LYS A 959 25.65 11.13 9.66
N THR A 960 26.38 11.87 8.82
CA THR A 960 26.17 13.32 8.66
C THR A 960 24.91 13.61 7.84
N GLN A 961 24.60 12.80 6.84
CA GLN A 961 23.31 12.85 6.13
C GLN A 961 22.13 12.48 7.05
N ASP A 962 22.26 11.44 7.87
CA ASP A 962 21.24 11.09 8.89
C ASP A 962 20.96 12.26 9.84
N ARG A 963 22.03 12.95 10.30
CA ARG A 963 21.92 14.14 11.15
C ARG A 963 21.26 15.31 10.43
N LEU A 964 21.60 15.54 9.16
CA LEU A 964 21.00 16.58 8.33
C LEU A 964 19.49 16.34 8.11
N GLU A 965 19.09 15.08 7.87
CA GLU A 965 17.68 14.70 7.77
C GLU A 965 16.94 14.84 9.11
N ALA A 966 17.58 14.56 10.24
CA ALA A 966 17.02 14.80 11.57
C ALA A 966 16.81 16.31 11.83
N ALA A 967 17.79 17.16 11.50
CA ALA A 967 17.69 18.60 11.62
C ALA A 967 16.58 19.20 10.73
N SER A 968 16.41 18.71 9.48
CA SER A 968 15.30 19.12 8.62
C SER A 968 13.93 18.70 9.18
N LYS A 969 13.82 17.50 9.75
CA LYS A 969 12.60 17.06 10.45
C LYS A 969 12.29 17.96 11.66
N ALA A 970 13.31 18.45 12.37
CA ALA A 970 13.16 19.43 13.45
C ALA A 970 12.70 20.81 12.94
N VAL A 971 13.30 21.35 11.87
CA VAL A 971 12.84 22.61 11.25
C VAL A 971 11.38 22.50 10.81
N GLY A 972 11.03 21.42 10.10
CA GLY A 972 9.65 21.18 9.66
C GLY A 972 8.65 21.03 10.83
N ALA A 973 9.09 20.49 11.97
CA ALA A 973 8.27 20.43 13.18
C ALA A 973 8.09 21.82 13.81
N ALA A 974 9.15 22.63 13.91
CA ALA A 974 9.07 24.00 14.42
C ALA A 974 8.20 24.90 13.53
N CYS A 975 8.30 24.76 12.20
CA CYS A 975 7.44 25.48 11.24
C CYS A 975 5.97 25.10 11.42
N ARG A 976 5.64 23.81 11.55
CA ARG A 976 4.25 23.38 11.82
C ARG A 976 3.73 23.87 13.18
N ALA A 977 4.59 23.96 14.20
CA ALA A 977 4.22 24.52 15.50
C ALA A 977 3.91 26.03 15.40
N LEU A 978 4.74 26.80 14.69
CA LEU A 978 4.50 28.21 14.39
C LEU A 978 3.19 28.41 13.62
N VAL A 979 3.00 27.69 12.51
CA VAL A 979 1.76 27.77 11.70
C VAL A 979 0.53 27.46 12.54
N ARG A 980 0.57 26.41 13.37
CA ARG A 980 -0.54 26.07 14.27
C ARG A 980 -0.86 27.20 15.26
N GLN A 981 0.15 27.74 15.94
CA GLN A 981 -0.06 28.83 16.90
C GLN A 981 -0.63 30.08 16.23
N VAL A 982 -0.15 30.40 15.02
CA VAL A 982 -0.67 31.52 14.22
C VAL A 982 -2.12 31.26 13.78
N GLN A 983 -2.49 30.02 13.43
CA GLN A 983 -3.89 29.64 13.16
C GLN A 983 -4.78 29.73 14.40
N GLU A 984 -4.28 29.34 15.58
CA GLU A 984 -5.00 29.50 16.86
C GLU A 984 -5.23 31.00 17.16
N ILE A 985 -4.26 31.87 16.90
CA ILE A 985 -4.38 33.34 17.03
C ILE A 985 -5.42 33.93 16.04
N ILE A 986 -5.41 33.49 14.77
CA ILE A 986 -6.42 33.90 13.77
C ILE A 986 -7.83 33.43 14.21
N ALA A 987 -7.95 32.22 14.75
CA ALA A 987 -9.23 31.67 15.20
C ALA A 987 -9.78 32.36 16.46
N GLU A 988 -8.93 32.82 17.39
CA GLU A 988 -9.34 33.66 18.51
C GLU A 988 -9.82 35.04 18.01
N ARG A 989 -9.03 35.72 17.17
CA ARG A 989 -9.40 37.03 16.61
C ARG A 989 -10.75 37.00 15.89
N ASN A 990 -10.96 36.00 15.04
CA ASN A 990 -12.21 35.86 14.29
C ASN A 990 -13.41 35.54 15.20
N GLN A 991 -13.22 35.07 16.44
CA GLN A 991 -14.30 34.88 17.41
C GLN A 991 -14.73 36.17 18.11
N ASP A 992 -13.83 37.15 18.27
CA ASP A 992 -14.15 38.46 18.84
C ASP A 992 -14.76 39.40 17.78
N ASP A 993 -14.28 39.37 16.53
CA ASP A 993 -14.91 40.09 15.40
C ASP A 993 -16.30 39.50 15.03
N SER A 994 -16.59 38.26 15.45
CA SER A 994 -17.90 37.61 15.28
C SER A 994 -18.88 37.98 16.39
N GLU A 995 -19.60 39.11 16.25
CA GLU A 995 -20.83 39.32 17.02
C GLU A 995 -21.75 38.11 16.82
N LYS A 996 -22.06 37.39 17.91
CA LYS A 996 -22.83 36.14 17.86
C LYS A 996 -24.29 36.43 17.57
N VAL A 997 -24.61 36.60 16.28
CA VAL A 997 -25.96 36.71 15.74
C VAL A 997 -26.78 35.53 16.22
N ASP A 998 -27.75 35.79 17.09
CA ASP A 998 -28.65 34.77 17.59
C ASP A 998 -29.73 34.48 16.53
N TYR A 999 -29.41 33.56 15.63
CA TYR A 999 -30.29 33.12 14.55
C TYR A 999 -31.65 32.61 15.04
N THR A 1000 -31.79 32.24 16.33
CA THR A 1000 -33.08 31.80 16.92
C THR A 1000 -34.05 32.95 17.19
N LYS A 1001 -33.58 34.21 17.13
CA LYS A 1001 -34.37 35.42 17.36
C LYS A 1001 -34.82 36.15 16.09
N LEU A 1002 -34.37 35.70 14.91
CA LEU A 1002 -34.81 36.24 13.62
C LEU A 1002 -36.18 35.67 13.24
N SER A 1003 -37.04 36.45 12.58
CA SER A 1003 -38.24 35.89 11.94
C SER A 1003 -37.85 35.00 10.76
N SER A 1004 -38.74 34.08 10.36
CA SER A 1004 -38.47 33.15 9.24
C SER A 1004 -38.17 33.86 7.90
N HIS A 1005 -38.66 35.08 7.70
CA HIS A 1005 -38.32 35.90 6.53
C HIS A 1005 -36.93 36.51 6.65
N GLU A 1006 -36.59 37.13 7.79
CA GLU A 1006 -35.26 37.71 8.02
C GLU A 1006 -34.16 36.65 8.03
N PHE A 1007 -34.44 35.45 8.56
CA PHE A 1007 -33.57 34.30 8.46
C PHE A 1007 -33.31 33.91 7.00
N LYS A 1008 -34.36 33.80 6.16
CA LYS A 1008 -34.21 33.43 4.75
C LYS A 1008 -33.46 34.50 3.94
N VAL A 1009 -33.65 35.78 4.25
CA VAL A 1009 -32.88 36.88 3.67
C VAL A 1009 -31.41 36.78 4.07
N ARG A 1010 -31.10 36.62 5.37
CA ARG A 1010 -29.72 36.43 5.87
C ARG A 1010 -29.04 35.18 5.27
N GLU A 1011 -29.77 34.09 5.11
CA GLU A 1011 -29.27 32.87 4.46
C GLU A 1011 -28.89 33.13 2.99
N MET A 1012 -29.74 33.85 2.25
CA MET A 1012 -29.48 34.22 0.85
C MET A 1012 -28.32 35.23 0.73
N GLU A 1013 -28.25 36.22 1.62
CA GLU A 1013 -27.12 37.16 1.71
C GLU A 1013 -25.80 36.41 1.96
N GLN A 1014 -25.80 35.44 2.88
CA GLN A 1014 -24.63 34.62 3.18
C GLN A 1014 -24.21 33.71 2.00
N GLN A 1015 -25.18 33.13 1.27
CA GLN A 1015 -24.93 32.37 0.04
C GLN A 1015 -24.30 33.25 -1.05
N VAL A 1016 -24.78 34.49 -1.21
CA VAL A 1016 -24.21 35.47 -2.14
C VAL A 1016 -22.79 35.88 -1.72
N GLU A 1017 -22.51 36.05 -0.43
CA GLU A 1017 -21.15 36.32 0.07
C GLU A 1017 -20.20 35.14 -0.21
N ILE A 1018 -20.64 33.90 0.02
CA ILE A 1018 -19.85 32.69 -0.29
C ILE A 1018 -19.45 32.66 -1.78
N LEU A 1019 -20.40 32.87 -2.68
CA LEU A 1019 -20.13 32.90 -4.13
C LEU A 1019 -19.17 34.03 -4.53
N GLN A 1020 -19.24 35.20 -3.87
CA GLN A 1020 -18.28 36.28 -4.09
C GLN A 1020 -16.88 35.92 -3.58
N LEU A 1021 -16.77 35.28 -2.41
CA LEU A 1021 -15.52 34.82 -1.83
C LEU A 1021 -14.87 33.72 -2.70
N GLU A 1022 -15.63 32.75 -3.20
CA GLU A 1022 -15.16 31.69 -4.10
C GLU A 1022 -14.60 32.25 -5.41
N ASN A 1023 -15.31 33.20 -6.04
CA ASN A 1023 -14.84 33.90 -7.23
C ASN A 1023 -13.55 34.69 -6.93
N SER A 1024 -13.49 35.39 -5.79
CA SER A 1024 -12.27 36.10 -5.36
C SER A 1024 -11.08 35.16 -5.15
N LEU A 1025 -11.32 33.96 -4.60
CA LEU A 1025 -10.33 32.91 -4.37
C LEU A 1025 -9.83 32.31 -5.70
N ALA A 1026 -10.72 32.07 -6.67
CA ALA A 1026 -10.34 31.62 -8.00
C ALA A 1026 -9.43 32.65 -8.70
N GLN A 1027 -9.81 33.93 -8.69
CA GLN A 1027 -9.00 35.02 -9.25
C GLN A 1027 -7.67 35.22 -8.52
N ALA A 1028 -7.62 34.99 -7.21
CA ALA A 1028 -6.38 35.05 -6.43
C ALA A 1028 -5.44 33.87 -6.76
N ARG A 1029 -5.99 32.66 -6.93
CA ARG A 1029 -5.24 31.47 -7.38
C ARG A 1029 -4.67 31.66 -8.79
N GLN A 1030 -5.45 32.21 -9.73
CA GLN A 1030 -4.98 32.55 -11.07
C GLN A 1030 -3.81 33.54 -11.01
N ARG A 1031 -3.98 34.68 -10.32
CA ARG A 1031 -2.94 35.71 -10.18
C ARG A 1031 -1.67 35.17 -9.51
N LEU A 1032 -1.78 34.28 -8.53
CA LEU A 1032 -0.62 33.60 -7.93
C LEU A 1032 0.10 32.67 -8.92
N GLY A 1033 -0.65 32.00 -9.80
CA GLY A 1033 -0.09 31.22 -10.91
C GLY A 1033 0.67 32.11 -11.91
N GLU A 1034 0.10 33.25 -12.29
CA GLU A 1034 0.73 34.24 -13.17
C GLU A 1034 2.01 34.84 -12.55
N MET A 1035 1.98 35.23 -11.27
CA MET A 1035 3.17 35.71 -10.54
C MET A 1035 4.29 34.68 -10.50
N ARG A 1036 3.96 33.40 -10.24
CA ARG A 1036 4.93 32.30 -10.28
C ARG A 1036 5.49 32.11 -11.69
N LYS A 1037 4.65 32.19 -12.72
CA LYS A 1037 5.08 32.09 -14.14
C LYS A 1037 6.07 33.20 -14.52
N ILE A 1038 5.90 34.43 -14.01
CA ILE A 1038 6.82 35.56 -14.25
C ILE A 1038 8.13 35.40 -13.48
N SER A 1039 8.10 35.00 -12.20
CA SER A 1039 9.34 34.77 -11.43
C SER A 1039 10.26 33.75 -12.09
N TYR A 1040 9.73 32.65 -12.65
CA TYR A 1040 10.51 31.67 -13.41
C TYR A 1040 10.89 32.10 -14.85
N GLN A 1041 10.65 33.35 -15.22
CA GLN A 1041 11.10 33.97 -16.48
C GLN A 1041 12.10 35.12 -16.28
N GLU A 1042 12.17 35.72 -15.08
CA GLU A 1042 13.09 36.83 -14.76
C GLU A 1042 14.36 36.40 -13.99
N ASP A 1043 14.33 35.25 -13.29
CA ASP A 1043 15.50 34.63 -12.60
C ASP A 1043 16.36 33.71 -13.49
#